data_AF-A0AAW5F8T7-F1
#
_entry.id   AF-A0AAW5F8T7-F1
#
_cell.length_a   1.000
_cell.length_b   1.000
_cell.length_c   1.000
_cell.angle_alpha   90.00
_cell.angle_beta   90.00
_cell.angle_gamma   90.00
#
_symmetry.space_group_name_H-M   'P 1'
#
loop_
_entity.id
_entity.type
_entity.pdbx_description
1 polymer ?
#
loop_
_entity_poly.entity_id
_entity_poly.type
_entity_poly.pdbx_seq_one_letter_code
_entity_poly.pdbx_strand_id
1 'polypeptide(L)'
;MRKCSGKILAAVLTGFALASAVSAGTLAAQEGNRPAMGDVRRIQAYTDETVYGTGLVKVEVTYNNGVSLTGINADSYILEDRGTLSPDYGKVKIAKAVVDGQVVTLTMDKGTAAAENNALIYTGESAQGPRVRNAFGVYCTGAWYRDENGAIHYGSGDADKGYLANTTGMGYQARACLELKLRHAWEEPSAAVSLAGEADGRYKDGGPWARTIDLQFGENGFRSFEQAGIRVSSTAGRASDGTGDDYVRGYFYVPEHYDPAAGIVFTLQGQGISYWKLADGCDNDGTGIMYDSATTSWIDKGAIVVNIHDRSSAGPGKYYDIYDFVADDVNVMKYFIDAYGVTGNVVLQGNSRGTMASALIIKALAGQPYHPQNQKNGNNVQETYGLPAGAYNFTIDSYICQNGTFGYGYDDADWAAVAETGLKVWAFDGEQDTDNIGSIAKYKALMTSLKGADWAAENVRLTGYPSELYAYWGESDHSTTRLNAWYFSDSAFYGPDFRIDPATGKLTWHTKLNDGASYELKCRGKASGSSKEGYRYTIYDDLYQEWALKGAPVQETTAVPTVYSAAVTDFDSITDLKKDFSQAAQLPLTGCFMKNIDVNGNGIADDARTAGVYIAPEASIRSYFTVVAVPDGVNTWDFLKKEGWLDLADQKGEGLFILEPGAGGWSSPAEETGYLKAAAAFLTGGNNIHSQNVFSTFGEFYLAGYGKGAAALEYWAAANPTLVISQVYLNGESSGSSALMAVAGTEYDGKSANGDMTDVLDETLKQTGLGGGRRIAPKDVPVPTYLAGYTGSESYWQEANDCLSAPVNGVYYQDQLRRLSDRVCK
;
A
#
# COMPACT_ATOMS: atom_id res chain seq x y z
N MET A 1 2.24 -36.06 43.47
CA MET A 1 3.35 -36.27 44.44
C MET A 1 4.66 -36.43 43.67
N ARG A 2 5.69 -35.76 44.19
CA ARG A 2 7.02 -35.54 43.63
C ARG A 2 7.77 -36.82 43.20
N LYS A 3 8.35 -36.80 41.99
CA LYS A 3 9.77 -37.12 41.67
C LYS A 3 9.92 -37.42 40.17
N CYS A 4 10.48 -36.46 39.42
CA CYS A 4 11.48 -36.68 38.36
C CYS A 4 11.80 -35.34 37.68
N SER A 5 12.47 -34.46 38.41
CA SER A 5 13.06 -33.22 37.90
C SER A 5 14.48 -33.19 38.46
N GLY A 6 15.50 -33.38 37.63
CA GLY A 6 16.88 -33.33 38.12
C GLY A 6 18.01 -33.91 37.26
N LYS A 7 17.75 -34.53 36.11
CA LYS A 7 18.84 -35.08 35.26
C LYS A 7 18.84 -34.67 33.78
N ILE A 8 17.94 -33.78 33.34
CA ILE A 8 17.96 -33.25 31.96
C ILE A 8 18.52 -31.82 31.90
N LEU A 9 18.56 -31.09 33.02
CA LEU A 9 19.06 -29.71 33.05
C LEU A 9 20.60 -29.61 33.09
N ALA A 10 21.31 -30.68 33.49
CA ALA A 10 22.78 -30.68 33.56
C ALA A 10 23.47 -30.92 32.21
N ALA A 11 22.79 -31.53 31.23
CA ALA A 11 23.32 -31.75 29.88
C ALA A 11 23.11 -30.54 28.94
N VAL A 12 22.10 -29.72 29.21
CA VAL A 12 21.84 -28.50 28.44
C VAL A 12 22.75 -27.35 28.88
N LEU A 13 23.14 -27.29 30.16
CA LEU A 13 24.03 -26.23 30.68
C LEU A 13 25.54 -26.48 30.42
N THR A 14 25.97 -27.72 30.18
CA THR A 14 27.35 -28.00 29.73
C THR A 14 27.55 -27.80 28.23
N GLY A 15 26.48 -27.90 27.42
CA GLY A 15 26.51 -27.61 25.98
C GLY A 15 26.70 -26.11 25.67
N PHE A 16 26.17 -25.22 26.52
CA PHE A 16 26.33 -23.77 26.34
C PHE A 16 27.68 -23.22 26.83
N ALA A 17 28.34 -23.89 27.78
CA ALA A 17 29.68 -23.50 28.24
C ALA A 17 30.81 -23.95 27.29
N LEU A 18 30.58 -25.01 26.50
CA LEU A 18 31.53 -25.44 25.46
C LEU A 18 31.42 -24.57 24.20
N ALA A 19 30.24 -24.03 23.88
CA ALA A 19 30.05 -23.13 22.74
C ALA A 19 30.72 -21.74 22.95
N SER A 20 30.81 -21.27 24.19
CA SER A 20 31.48 -20.00 24.53
C SER A 20 33.01 -20.12 24.67
N ALA A 21 33.53 -21.30 25.03
CA ALA A 21 34.98 -21.55 25.05
C ALA A 21 35.53 -21.84 23.64
N VAL A 22 34.74 -22.45 22.76
CA VAL A 22 35.11 -22.67 21.35
C VAL A 22 35.03 -21.36 20.56
N SER A 23 34.12 -20.43 20.87
CA SER A 23 34.11 -19.11 20.21
C SER A 23 35.35 -18.25 20.58
N ALA A 24 35.78 -18.27 21.84
CA ALA A 24 36.98 -17.54 22.29
C ALA A 24 38.28 -18.12 21.70
N GLY A 25 38.38 -19.44 21.55
CA GLY A 25 39.53 -20.11 20.92
C GLY A 25 39.60 -19.94 19.40
N THR A 26 38.48 -19.67 18.73
CA THR A 26 38.43 -19.44 17.26
C THR A 26 38.63 -17.96 16.90
N LEU A 27 38.27 -17.03 17.79
CA LEU A 27 38.47 -15.58 17.60
C LEU A 27 39.94 -15.15 17.61
N ALA A 28 40.82 -15.86 18.33
CA ALA A 28 42.25 -15.56 18.39
C ALA A 28 43.04 -16.01 17.14
N ALA A 29 42.49 -16.91 16.32
CA ALA A 29 43.12 -17.38 15.07
C ALA A 29 42.68 -16.59 13.82
N GLN A 30 41.79 -15.60 13.96
CA GLN A 30 41.14 -14.87 12.86
C GLN A 30 41.54 -13.38 12.75
N GLU A 31 42.53 -12.90 13.50
CA GLU A 31 42.93 -11.49 13.44
C GLU A 31 43.57 -11.08 12.09
N GLY A 32 44.09 -12.03 11.32
CA GLY A 32 44.77 -11.76 10.05
C GLY A 32 43.89 -11.62 8.80
N ASN A 33 42.56 -11.76 8.90
CA ASN A 33 41.68 -11.87 7.73
C ASN A 33 40.31 -11.15 7.86
N ARG A 34 40.19 -10.17 8.78
CA ARG A 34 38.97 -9.37 8.95
C ARG A 34 38.90 -8.25 7.90
N PRO A 35 37.73 -7.98 7.31
CA PRO A 35 37.60 -6.86 6.38
C PRO A 35 37.77 -5.52 7.10
N ALA A 36 38.31 -4.54 6.38
CA ALA A 36 38.38 -3.14 6.80
C ALA A 36 37.42 -2.27 5.98
N MET A 37 37.14 -1.05 6.42
CA MET A 37 36.34 -0.11 5.60
C MET A 37 37.02 0.22 4.26
N GLY A 38 38.34 0.09 4.16
CA GLY A 38 39.07 0.21 2.89
C GLY A 38 38.75 -0.89 1.87
N ASP A 39 38.19 -2.01 2.31
CA ASP A 39 37.77 -3.12 1.45
C ASP A 39 36.35 -2.94 0.89
N VAL A 40 35.63 -1.92 1.34
CA VAL A 40 34.26 -1.62 0.93
C VAL A 40 34.29 -0.80 -0.36
N ARG A 41 33.59 -1.32 -1.38
CA ARG A 41 33.43 -0.68 -2.68
C ARG A 41 32.25 0.27 -2.72
N ARG A 42 31.13 -0.11 -2.10
CA ARG A 42 29.87 0.66 -2.14
C ARG A 42 29.06 0.41 -0.88
N ILE A 43 28.38 1.43 -0.40
CA ILE A 43 27.37 1.36 0.66
C ILE A 43 26.10 2.02 0.14
N GLN A 44 24.95 1.35 0.28
CA GLN A 44 23.65 1.87 -0.11
C GLN A 44 22.70 1.85 1.09
N ALA A 45 22.22 3.01 1.51
CA ALA A 45 21.16 3.13 2.51
C ALA A 45 19.78 3.11 1.85
N TYR A 46 18.81 2.54 2.57
CA TYR A 46 17.40 2.53 2.21
C TYR A 46 16.55 2.95 3.39
N THR A 47 15.61 3.85 3.14
CA THR A 47 14.69 4.43 4.11
C THR A 47 13.25 4.10 3.73
N ASP A 48 12.40 3.94 4.74
CA ASP A 48 10.99 3.57 4.59
C ASP A 48 10.21 3.96 5.85
N GLU A 49 8.95 3.58 5.93
CA GLU A 49 8.10 3.82 7.09
C GLU A 49 8.66 3.21 8.39
N THR A 50 8.72 4.03 9.42
CA THR A 50 8.94 3.62 10.81
C THR A 50 7.96 4.35 11.72
N VAL A 51 7.77 3.84 12.94
CA VAL A 51 6.94 4.52 13.96
C VAL A 51 7.38 5.96 14.24
N TYR A 52 8.65 6.30 14.01
CA TYR A 52 9.19 7.64 14.28
C TYR A 52 9.26 8.54 13.04
N GLY A 53 8.71 8.11 11.90
CA GLY A 53 8.76 8.81 10.61
C GLY A 53 9.48 8.01 9.53
N THR A 54 9.86 8.66 8.44
CA THR A 54 10.68 8.05 7.39
C THR A 54 12.09 7.83 7.93
N GLY A 55 12.52 6.57 8.00
CA GLY A 55 13.77 6.18 8.64
C GLY A 55 14.45 4.97 8.01
N LEU A 56 15.70 4.75 8.40
CA LEU A 56 16.59 3.75 7.84
C LEU A 56 16.08 2.33 8.16
N VAL A 57 15.85 1.53 7.12
CA VAL A 57 15.39 0.14 7.27
C VAL A 57 16.43 -0.89 6.81
N LYS A 58 17.31 -0.51 5.87
CA LYS A 58 18.30 -1.41 5.28
C LYS A 58 19.56 -0.66 4.86
N VAL A 59 20.71 -1.30 5.03
CA VAL A 59 21.99 -0.87 4.45
C VAL A 59 22.64 -2.04 3.74
N GLU A 60 23.07 -1.85 2.50
CA GLU A 60 23.83 -2.84 1.74
C GLU A 60 25.29 -2.42 1.64
N VAL A 61 26.19 -3.26 2.15
CA VAL A 61 27.64 -3.05 2.13
C VAL A 61 28.25 -4.00 1.11
N THR A 62 28.77 -3.47 0.01
CA THR A 62 29.41 -4.24 -1.05
C THR A 62 30.92 -4.18 -0.91
N TYR A 63 31.56 -5.34 -0.78
CA TYR A 63 33.01 -5.48 -0.66
C TYR A 63 33.68 -5.71 -2.03
N ASN A 64 34.97 -5.41 -2.09
CA ASN A 64 35.83 -5.79 -3.21
C ASN A 64 35.91 -7.32 -3.35
N ASN A 65 36.16 -7.80 -4.57
CA ASN A 65 36.30 -9.24 -4.83
C ASN A 65 37.48 -9.83 -4.04
N GLY A 66 37.29 -11.02 -3.46
CA GLY A 66 38.35 -11.75 -2.74
C GLY A 66 38.46 -11.42 -1.25
N VAL A 67 37.70 -10.44 -0.76
CA VAL A 67 37.58 -10.13 0.68
C VAL A 67 36.81 -11.25 1.38
N SER A 68 37.36 -11.83 2.45
CA SER A 68 36.68 -12.87 3.22
C SER A 68 35.62 -12.27 4.15
N LEU A 69 34.37 -12.67 3.97
CA LEU A 69 33.23 -12.28 4.84
C LEU A 69 32.82 -13.40 5.81
N THR A 70 33.70 -14.37 6.03
CA THR A 70 33.45 -15.49 6.94
C THR A 70 33.24 -14.99 8.37
N GLY A 71 32.11 -15.33 8.97
CA GLY A 71 31.79 -14.96 10.36
C GLY A 71 31.19 -13.56 10.54
N ILE A 72 30.98 -12.81 9.46
CA ILE A 72 30.30 -11.51 9.50
C ILE A 72 28.86 -11.68 9.98
N ASN A 73 28.47 -10.84 10.92
CA ASN A 73 27.13 -10.79 11.54
C ASN A 73 26.80 -9.34 11.95
N ALA A 74 25.64 -9.12 12.58
CA ALA A 74 25.20 -7.78 12.98
C ALA A 74 26.20 -7.06 13.91
N ASP A 75 26.80 -7.77 14.87
CA ASP A 75 27.77 -7.22 15.83
C ASP A 75 29.12 -6.89 15.17
N SER A 76 29.32 -7.26 13.90
CA SER A 76 30.51 -6.91 13.14
C SER A 76 30.53 -5.44 12.72
N TYR A 77 29.41 -4.72 12.84
CA TYR A 77 29.28 -3.34 12.38
C TYR A 77 28.88 -2.40 13.51
N ILE A 78 29.35 -1.15 13.39
CA ILE A 78 28.85 -0.02 14.16
C ILE A 78 28.33 1.00 13.16
N LEU A 79 27.03 1.26 13.24
CA LEU A 79 26.32 2.25 12.45
C LEU A 79 25.79 3.33 13.38
N GLU A 80 26.06 4.58 13.06
CA GLU A 80 25.68 5.74 13.88
C GLU A 80 24.99 6.80 13.02
N ASP A 81 24.09 7.56 13.64
CA ASP A 81 23.44 8.75 13.05
C ASP A 81 23.18 9.77 14.17
N ARG A 82 22.78 10.99 13.81
CA ARG A 82 22.25 11.96 14.77
C ARG A 82 20.84 11.58 15.21
N GLY A 83 20.52 11.90 16.45
CA GLY A 83 19.21 11.62 17.02
C GLY A 83 18.14 12.65 16.64
N THR A 84 16.88 12.26 16.73
CA THR A 84 15.75 13.17 16.46
C THR A 84 15.60 14.27 17.51
N LEU A 85 15.81 13.95 18.80
CA LEU A 85 15.65 14.90 19.92
C LEU A 85 16.97 15.52 20.37
N SER A 86 18.10 14.88 20.10
CA SER A 86 19.43 15.44 20.33
C SER A 86 20.26 15.30 19.06
N PRO A 87 20.97 16.35 18.62
CA PRO A 87 21.84 16.29 17.45
C PRO A 87 23.06 15.39 17.67
N ASP A 88 23.30 14.89 18.88
CA ASP A 88 24.43 14.00 19.14
C ASP A 88 24.33 12.68 18.36
N TYR A 89 25.49 12.18 17.94
CA TYR A 89 25.60 10.86 17.33
C TYR A 89 25.29 9.76 18.33
N GLY A 90 24.55 8.76 17.89
CA GLY A 90 24.32 7.52 18.62
C GLY A 90 24.13 6.35 17.67
N LYS A 91 24.17 5.14 18.25
CA LYS A 91 24.13 3.90 17.47
C LYS A 91 22.73 3.63 16.94
N VAL A 92 22.64 3.36 15.63
CA VAL A 92 21.49 2.72 15.01
C VAL A 92 21.59 1.23 15.28
N LYS A 93 20.52 0.62 15.79
CA LYS A 93 20.51 -0.81 16.14
C LYS A 93 20.33 -1.66 14.89
N ILE A 94 21.31 -2.53 14.62
CA ILE A 94 21.26 -3.51 13.52
C ILE A 94 20.67 -4.80 14.06
N ALA A 95 19.51 -5.22 13.53
CA ALA A 95 18.85 -6.44 13.96
C ALA A 95 19.48 -7.70 13.34
N LYS A 96 19.92 -7.60 12.08
CA LYS A 96 20.41 -8.74 11.31
C LYS A 96 21.43 -8.30 10.27
N ALA A 97 22.42 -9.16 10.02
CA ALA A 97 23.28 -9.09 8.83
C ALA A 97 23.16 -10.39 8.04
N VAL A 98 23.03 -10.30 6.72
CA VAL A 98 22.99 -11.44 5.79
C VAL A 98 24.08 -11.25 4.76
N VAL A 99 24.91 -12.28 4.57
CA VAL A 99 25.98 -12.29 3.57
C VAL A 99 25.49 -13.04 2.33
N ASP A 100 25.56 -12.40 1.18
CA ASP A 100 25.32 -12.99 -0.14
C ASP A 100 26.46 -12.60 -1.09
N GLY A 101 27.34 -13.56 -1.39
CA GLY A 101 28.59 -13.30 -2.09
C GLY A 101 29.44 -12.24 -1.38
N GLN A 102 29.69 -11.12 -2.06
CA GLN A 102 30.44 -9.96 -1.52
C GLN A 102 29.54 -8.83 -1.01
N VAL A 103 28.24 -9.08 -0.86
CA VAL A 103 27.28 -8.10 -0.34
C VAL A 103 26.83 -8.52 1.05
N VAL A 104 26.87 -7.58 1.99
CA VAL A 104 26.30 -7.75 3.32
C VAL A 104 25.09 -6.83 3.45
N THR A 105 23.92 -7.43 3.63
CA THR A 105 22.68 -6.71 3.87
C THR A 105 22.44 -6.60 5.38
N LEU A 106 22.52 -5.37 5.89
CA LEU A 106 22.20 -5.01 7.27
C LEU A 106 20.73 -4.58 7.33
N THR A 107 19.94 -5.25 8.18
CA THR A 107 18.54 -4.88 8.46
C THR A 107 18.47 -4.18 9.80
N MET A 108 17.84 -3.00 9.83
CA MET A 108 17.72 -2.21 11.06
C MET A 108 16.63 -2.78 11.97
N ASP A 109 16.78 -2.60 13.28
CA ASP A 109 15.72 -2.92 14.24
C ASP A 109 14.57 -1.90 14.12
N LYS A 110 13.35 -2.41 13.91
CA LYS A 110 12.11 -1.60 13.85
C LYS A 110 11.38 -1.52 15.20
N GLY A 111 11.96 -2.10 16.25
CA GLY A 111 11.43 -2.01 17.61
C GLY A 111 11.38 -0.57 18.14
N THR A 112 10.71 -0.41 19.29
CA THR A 112 10.61 0.88 19.96
C THR A 112 12.00 1.43 20.37
N ALA A 113 12.21 2.73 20.17
CA ALA A 113 13.36 3.47 20.70
C ALA A 113 13.06 4.04 22.10
N ALA A 114 11.99 3.57 22.74
CA ALA A 114 11.66 3.90 24.11
C ALA A 114 12.73 3.37 25.07
N ALA A 115 13.20 4.22 25.99
CA ALA A 115 14.03 3.80 27.11
C ALA A 115 13.18 3.26 28.26
N GLU A 116 13.78 2.41 29.11
CA GLU A 116 13.17 1.94 30.37
C GLU A 116 12.79 3.08 31.33
N ASN A 117 13.43 4.25 31.15
CA ASN A 117 13.10 5.46 31.90
C ASN A 117 11.77 6.10 31.45
N ASN A 118 11.19 5.70 30.32
CA ASN A 118 9.90 6.23 29.89
C ASN A 118 8.82 5.79 30.88
N ALA A 119 8.26 6.77 31.58
CA ALA A 119 7.07 6.56 32.38
C ALA A 119 5.83 6.46 31.48
N LEU A 120 4.73 5.93 32.03
CA LEU A 120 3.42 6.18 31.45
C LEU A 120 3.11 7.66 31.66
N ILE A 121 3.34 8.48 30.63
CA ILE A 121 3.26 9.94 30.75
C ILE A 121 1.85 10.41 30.49
N TYR A 122 1.35 11.18 31.45
CA TYR A 122 0.07 11.87 31.44
C TYR A 122 0.27 13.28 30.86
N THR A 123 -0.52 13.71 29.85
CA THR A 123 -0.49 15.11 29.42
C THR A 123 -1.24 15.99 30.45
N GLY A 124 -0.56 16.91 31.16
CA GLY A 124 -1.21 17.84 32.11
C GLY A 124 -0.30 18.45 33.19
N GLU A 125 -0.87 19.24 34.11
CA GLU A 125 -0.17 19.97 35.19
C GLU A 125 0.63 19.08 36.17
N SER A 126 0.51 17.76 36.05
CA SER A 126 1.22 16.77 36.86
C SER A 126 1.77 15.61 36.01
N ALA A 127 2.42 15.93 34.88
CA ALA A 127 3.23 14.95 34.14
C ALA A 127 4.39 14.47 35.03
N GLN A 128 4.22 13.35 35.73
CA GLN A 128 5.28 12.74 36.53
C GLN A 128 6.00 11.66 35.71
N GLY A 129 7.30 11.89 35.45
CA GLY A 129 8.20 10.92 34.82
C GLY A 129 8.85 11.44 33.52
N PRO A 130 10.07 11.00 33.20
CA PRO A 130 10.79 11.52 32.04
C PRO A 130 10.32 10.83 30.73
N ARG A 131 10.19 11.61 29.64
CA ARG A 131 10.06 11.09 28.26
C ARG A 131 11.45 11.07 27.64
N VAL A 132 12.14 9.95 27.72
CA VAL A 132 13.45 9.75 27.12
C VAL A 132 13.30 8.80 25.94
N ARG A 133 13.26 9.37 24.74
CA ARG A 133 13.51 8.64 23.50
C ARG A 133 14.43 9.47 22.63
N ASN A 134 15.28 8.82 21.84
CA ASN A 134 16.05 9.48 20.80
C ASN A 134 16.19 8.48 19.65
N ALA A 135 15.33 8.60 18.65
CA ALA A 135 15.40 7.73 17.48
C ALA A 135 16.60 8.16 16.63
N PHE A 136 17.26 7.19 16.00
CA PHE A 136 18.40 7.39 15.12
C PHE A 136 18.07 6.83 13.74
N GLY A 137 18.67 7.38 12.68
CA GLY A 137 18.38 6.96 11.31
C GLY A 137 17.07 7.52 10.76
N VAL A 138 16.54 8.61 11.30
CA VAL A 138 15.22 9.18 10.92
C VAL A 138 15.39 10.58 10.38
N TYR A 139 14.75 10.95 9.26
CA TYR A 139 14.96 12.26 8.64
C TYR A 139 14.55 13.43 9.54
N CYS A 140 13.38 13.35 10.15
CA CYS A 140 12.86 14.48 10.91
C CYS A 140 13.51 14.63 12.28
N THR A 141 13.96 15.84 12.56
CA THR A 141 14.35 16.29 13.88
C THR A 141 13.13 16.72 14.71
N GLY A 142 13.33 16.99 16.00
CA GLY A 142 12.29 17.53 16.87
C GLY A 142 12.70 18.72 17.71
N ALA A 143 13.92 18.71 18.26
CA ALA A 143 14.41 19.79 19.14
C ALA A 143 15.51 20.65 18.52
N TRP A 144 15.93 20.34 17.29
CA TRP A 144 17.07 20.97 16.64
C TRP A 144 16.88 21.05 15.13
N TYR A 145 17.51 22.02 14.50
CA TYR A 145 17.54 22.13 13.03
C TYR A 145 18.93 22.54 12.58
N ARG A 146 19.17 22.45 11.28
CA ARG A 146 20.37 22.92 10.62
C ARG A 146 20.02 24.14 9.76
N ASP A 147 20.77 25.22 9.93
CA ASP A 147 20.60 26.44 9.11
C ASP A 147 21.20 26.26 7.70
N GLU A 148 21.03 27.26 6.84
CA GLU A 148 21.54 27.21 5.46
C GLU A 148 23.06 27.06 5.36
N ASN A 149 23.80 27.51 6.37
CA ASN A 149 25.26 27.46 6.44
C ASN A 149 25.77 26.13 7.03
N GLY A 150 24.86 25.26 7.49
CA GLY A 150 25.20 24.00 8.11
C GLY A 150 25.32 24.07 9.64
N ALA A 151 25.09 25.21 10.29
CA ALA A 151 25.16 25.28 11.74
C ALA A 151 23.96 24.59 12.39
N ILE A 152 24.20 23.83 13.46
CA ILE A 152 23.15 23.14 14.22
C ILE A 152 22.65 24.06 15.33
N HIS A 153 21.33 24.28 15.37
CA HIS A 153 20.66 25.01 16.42
C HIS A 153 19.91 24.05 17.35
N TYR A 154 20.30 23.99 18.62
CA TYR A 154 19.73 23.04 19.59
C TYR A 154 19.66 23.64 21.00
N GLY A 155 18.49 23.54 21.63
CA GLY A 155 18.28 23.97 23.02
C GLY A 155 18.75 25.41 23.28
N SER A 156 19.39 25.63 24.44
CA SER A 156 20.04 26.90 24.79
C SER A 156 21.41 27.12 24.12
N GLY A 157 21.85 26.20 23.25
CA GLY A 157 23.20 26.13 22.71
C GLY A 157 24.14 25.32 23.61
N ASP A 158 25.16 24.73 22.99
CA ASP A 158 26.23 23.97 23.64
C ASP A 158 27.54 24.24 22.90
N ALA A 159 28.29 25.22 23.40
CA ALA A 159 29.52 25.68 22.76
C ALA A 159 30.61 24.60 22.72
N ASP A 160 30.64 23.70 23.71
CA ASP A 160 31.64 22.61 23.77
C ASP A 160 31.42 21.58 22.65
N LYS A 161 30.18 21.46 22.16
CA LYS A 161 29.80 20.61 21.03
C LYS A 161 29.62 21.37 19.71
N GLY A 162 29.81 22.69 19.73
CA GLY A 162 29.64 23.55 18.55
C GLY A 162 28.18 23.78 18.13
N TYR A 163 27.21 23.59 19.03
CA TYR A 163 25.79 23.85 18.75
C TYR A 163 25.41 25.29 19.12
N LEU A 164 24.68 25.95 18.23
CA LEU A 164 24.08 27.26 18.45
C LEU A 164 22.76 27.13 19.23
N ALA A 165 22.35 28.20 19.89
CA ALA A 165 21.05 28.24 20.55
C ALA A 165 19.92 28.23 19.52
N ASN A 166 18.88 27.43 19.78
CA ASN A 166 17.64 27.44 19.01
C ASN A 166 16.75 28.58 19.52
N THR A 167 17.05 29.81 19.11
CA THR A 167 16.30 31.02 19.50
C THR A 167 14.99 31.19 18.72
N THR A 168 14.82 30.48 17.60
CA THR A 168 13.63 30.55 16.74
C THR A 168 12.51 29.65 17.22
N GLY A 169 12.82 28.62 18.03
CA GLY A 169 11.88 27.57 18.42
C GLY A 169 11.52 26.60 17.29
N MET A 170 12.23 26.65 16.16
CA MET A 170 11.91 25.89 14.94
C MET A 170 12.69 24.57 14.89
N GLY A 171 12.45 23.69 15.86
CA GLY A 171 13.23 22.46 16.05
C GLY A 171 12.81 21.25 15.19
N TYR A 172 11.69 21.30 14.47
CA TYR A 172 11.22 20.22 13.61
C TYR A 172 11.59 20.51 12.17
N GLN A 173 12.57 19.79 11.65
CA GLN A 173 13.09 19.92 10.28
C GLN A 173 13.30 18.54 9.67
N ALA A 174 12.95 18.35 8.40
CA ALA A 174 13.35 17.17 7.65
C ALA A 174 14.77 17.42 7.14
N ARG A 175 15.73 16.62 7.60
CA ARG A 175 17.12 16.77 7.19
C ARG A 175 17.27 16.48 5.70
N ALA A 176 18.07 17.27 4.99
CA ALA A 176 18.35 17.03 3.57
C ALA A 176 19.07 15.69 3.29
N CYS A 177 19.72 15.11 4.31
CA CYS A 177 20.42 13.83 4.25
C CYS A 177 20.48 13.23 5.65
N LEU A 178 20.43 11.89 5.77
CA LEU A 178 20.84 11.21 6.99
C LEU A 178 22.35 11.39 7.19
N GLU A 179 22.81 11.50 8.43
CA GLU A 179 24.22 11.72 8.74
C GLU A 179 24.87 10.40 9.17
N LEU A 180 24.76 9.36 8.33
CA LEU A 180 25.19 8.01 8.70
C LEU A 180 26.71 7.85 8.75
N LYS A 181 27.20 7.14 9.77
CA LYS A 181 28.60 6.71 9.92
C LYS A 181 28.66 5.20 10.08
N LEU A 182 29.40 4.52 9.20
CA LEU A 182 29.58 3.07 9.26
C LEU A 182 31.05 2.71 9.40
N ARG A 183 31.34 1.78 10.32
CA ARG A 183 32.63 1.08 10.45
C ARG A 183 32.42 -0.35 10.93
N HIS A 184 33.45 -1.18 10.85
CA HIS A 184 33.43 -2.45 11.57
C HIS A 184 33.69 -2.26 13.06
N ALA A 185 33.16 -3.17 13.89
CA ALA A 185 33.23 -3.06 15.35
C ALA A 185 34.67 -3.18 15.90
N TRP A 186 35.59 -3.79 15.16
CA TRP A 186 37.01 -3.92 15.51
C TRP A 186 37.87 -2.76 14.99
N GLU A 187 37.32 -1.83 14.24
CA GLU A 187 38.04 -0.65 13.76
C GLU A 187 37.87 0.53 14.72
N GLU A 188 38.87 1.40 14.79
CA GLU A 188 38.80 2.66 15.53
C GLU A 188 37.72 3.60 14.95
N PRO A 189 37.12 4.50 15.75
CA PRO A 189 36.11 5.45 15.27
C PRO A 189 36.52 6.28 14.04
N SER A 190 37.82 6.56 13.88
CA SER A 190 38.37 7.29 12.73
C SER A 190 38.29 6.54 11.40
N ALA A 191 38.03 5.22 11.42
CA ALA A 191 37.83 4.41 10.21
C ALA A 191 36.42 4.55 9.63
N ALA A 192 35.49 5.20 10.36
CA ALA A 192 34.13 5.36 9.89
C ALA A 192 34.06 6.17 8.60
N VAL A 193 33.27 5.66 7.65
CA VAL A 193 32.95 6.38 6.42
C VAL A 193 31.58 7.04 6.59
N SER A 194 31.53 8.35 6.35
CA SER A 194 30.32 9.17 6.51
C SER A 194 29.55 9.30 5.19
N LEU A 195 28.21 9.22 5.27
CA LEU A 195 27.30 9.51 4.17
C LEU A 195 27.22 11.02 3.87
N ALA A 196 27.19 11.83 4.93
CA ALA A 196 27.10 13.28 4.84
C ALA A 196 28.41 13.98 5.24
N GLY A 197 28.59 15.21 4.76
CA GLY A 197 29.63 16.11 5.24
C GLY A 197 29.36 16.54 6.67
N GLU A 198 30.36 16.46 7.56
CA GLU A 198 30.19 16.84 8.97
C GLU A 198 29.81 18.32 9.14
N ALA A 199 30.31 19.19 8.25
CA ALA A 199 30.14 20.64 8.35
C ALA A 199 28.73 21.10 7.95
N ASP A 200 28.15 20.51 6.90
CA ASP A 200 26.92 20.99 6.28
C ASP A 200 25.77 19.98 6.35
N GLY A 201 26.02 18.74 6.78
CA GLY A 201 25.01 17.68 6.85
C GLY A 201 24.46 17.27 5.48
N ARG A 202 25.15 17.61 4.38
CA ARG A 202 24.72 17.30 3.01
C ARG A 202 25.43 16.05 2.49
N TYR A 203 24.79 15.35 1.55
CA TYR A 203 25.38 14.16 0.93
C TYR A 203 26.79 14.44 0.37
N LYS A 204 27.75 13.60 0.74
CA LYS A 204 29.15 13.71 0.32
C LYS A 204 29.43 12.81 -0.88
N ASP A 205 29.66 13.43 -2.04
CA ASP A 205 30.07 12.70 -3.26
C ASP A 205 31.53 12.20 -3.18
N GLY A 206 31.84 11.15 -3.94
CA GLY A 206 33.18 10.55 -4.05
C GLY A 206 33.57 9.61 -2.90
N GLY A 207 32.69 9.36 -1.93
CA GLY A 207 32.85 8.32 -0.91
C GLY A 207 32.26 6.96 -1.32
N PRO A 208 32.41 5.92 -0.48
CA PRO A 208 31.79 4.62 -0.75
C PRO A 208 30.25 4.65 -0.64
N TRP A 209 29.69 5.66 0.02
CA TRP A 209 28.25 5.83 0.15
C TRP A 209 27.60 6.35 -1.14
N ALA A 210 26.60 5.63 -1.63
CA ALA A 210 25.63 6.15 -2.58
C ALA A 210 24.58 7.01 -1.87
N ARG A 211 23.86 7.86 -2.63
CA ARG A 211 22.68 8.58 -2.11
C ARG A 211 21.66 7.60 -1.58
N THR A 212 21.02 7.93 -0.45
CA THR A 212 19.93 7.14 0.13
C THR A 212 18.82 6.92 -0.91
N ILE A 213 18.24 5.72 -0.89
CA ILE A 213 17.03 5.41 -1.67
C ILE A 213 15.85 5.41 -0.70
N ASP A 214 14.93 6.35 -0.88
CA ASP A 214 13.71 6.47 -0.09
C ASP A 214 12.58 5.68 -0.75
N LEU A 215 12.17 4.55 -0.14
CA LEU A 215 11.22 3.63 -0.75
C LEU A 215 9.80 4.21 -0.91
N GLN A 216 9.47 5.24 -0.13
CA GLN A 216 8.18 5.93 -0.18
C GLN A 216 8.14 7.10 -1.18
N PHE A 217 9.28 7.51 -1.75
CA PHE A 217 9.41 8.73 -2.55
C PHE A 217 10.04 8.46 -3.93
N GLY A 218 9.84 9.39 -4.85
CA GLY A 218 10.39 9.30 -6.21
C GLY A 218 9.33 9.03 -7.26
N GLU A 219 9.75 8.50 -8.43
CA GLU A 219 8.91 8.38 -9.63
C GLU A 219 7.61 7.58 -9.37
N ASN A 220 7.72 6.50 -8.60
CA ASN A 220 6.61 5.60 -8.24
C ASN A 220 6.07 5.82 -6.82
N GLY A 221 6.51 6.89 -6.15
CA GLY A 221 6.15 7.21 -4.77
C GLY A 221 5.66 8.65 -4.62
N PHE A 222 5.78 9.20 -3.42
CA PHE A 222 5.52 10.61 -3.19
C PHE A 222 6.53 11.50 -3.91
N ARG A 223 6.03 12.54 -4.57
CA ARG A 223 6.81 13.58 -5.24
C ARG A 223 6.47 14.94 -4.65
N SER A 224 7.45 15.82 -4.52
CA SER A 224 7.14 17.19 -4.12
C SER A 224 6.44 17.94 -5.25
N PHE A 225 5.62 18.93 -4.91
CA PHE A 225 4.98 19.81 -5.90
C PHE A 225 6.01 20.46 -6.82
N GLU A 226 7.14 20.88 -6.26
CA GLU A 226 8.24 21.47 -7.01
C GLU A 226 8.85 20.50 -8.03
N GLN A 227 9.16 19.27 -7.63
CA GLN A 227 9.72 18.25 -8.52
C GLN A 227 8.77 17.91 -9.67
N ALA A 228 7.46 17.98 -9.43
CA ALA A 228 6.43 17.77 -10.43
C ALA A 228 6.07 19.03 -11.25
N GLY A 229 6.70 20.18 -10.98
CA GLY A 229 6.41 21.43 -11.68
C GLY A 229 5.06 22.06 -11.34
N ILE A 230 4.44 21.68 -10.23
CA ILE A 230 3.16 22.21 -9.74
C ILE A 230 3.40 23.57 -9.07
N ARG A 231 2.66 24.59 -9.49
CA ARG A 231 2.87 26.00 -9.11
C ARG A 231 1.57 26.69 -8.68
N VAL A 232 0.93 26.16 -7.63
CA VAL A 232 -0.24 26.82 -7.01
C VAL A 232 0.25 28.03 -6.22
N SER A 233 -0.23 29.23 -6.58
CA SER A 233 0.19 30.47 -5.93
C SER A 233 -0.12 30.48 -4.44
N SER A 234 0.80 31.03 -3.65
CA SER A 234 0.67 31.17 -2.20
C SER A 234 0.52 32.64 -1.81
N THR A 235 -0.46 32.93 -0.97
CA THR A 235 -0.65 34.26 -0.38
C THR A 235 0.52 34.71 0.50
N ALA A 236 1.35 33.77 0.99
CA ALA A 236 2.57 34.08 1.73
C ALA A 236 3.65 34.71 0.85
N GLY A 237 3.60 34.56 -0.49
CA GLY A 237 4.54 35.19 -1.42
C GLY A 237 4.55 36.73 -1.35
N ARG A 238 3.52 37.32 -0.72
CA ARG A 238 3.45 38.76 -0.42
C ARG A 238 4.41 39.19 0.70
N ALA A 239 4.98 38.27 1.47
CA ALA A 239 5.87 38.59 2.57
C ALA A 239 7.24 39.04 2.03
N SER A 240 7.63 40.27 2.37
CA SER A 240 8.85 40.91 1.84
C SER A 240 10.09 40.73 2.72
N ASP A 241 10.01 39.92 3.79
CA ASP A 241 11.08 39.74 4.80
C ASP A 241 11.83 38.41 4.66
N GLY A 242 11.66 37.71 3.53
CA GLY A 242 12.29 36.42 3.25
C GLY A 242 11.50 35.21 3.76
N THR A 243 10.47 35.42 4.60
CA THR A 243 9.66 34.33 5.18
C THR A 243 8.54 33.82 4.28
N GLY A 244 8.34 34.48 3.12
CA GLY A 244 7.35 34.10 2.11
C GLY A 244 7.82 33.00 1.16
N ASP A 245 6.86 32.36 0.50
CA ASP A 245 7.08 31.58 -0.73
C ASP A 245 5.96 31.86 -1.72
N ASP A 246 6.33 31.99 -2.99
CA ASP A 246 5.41 32.30 -4.09
C ASP A 246 4.42 31.18 -4.39
N TYR A 247 4.76 29.95 -4.01
CA TYR A 247 3.97 28.76 -4.27
C TYR A 247 3.77 27.93 -3.00
N VAL A 248 2.59 27.31 -2.90
CA VAL A 248 2.30 26.33 -1.83
C VAL A 248 3.21 25.13 -2.02
N ARG A 249 3.76 24.60 -0.92
CA ARG A 249 4.57 23.38 -0.92
C ARG A 249 3.73 22.18 -0.51
N GLY A 250 4.22 21.00 -0.82
CA GLY A 250 3.48 19.77 -0.56
C GLY A 250 4.10 18.58 -1.27
N TYR A 251 3.57 17.41 -0.93
CA TYR A 251 3.89 16.14 -1.55
C TYR A 251 2.61 15.49 -2.03
N PHE A 252 2.69 14.73 -3.11
CA PHE A 252 1.58 13.93 -3.56
C PHE A 252 2.02 12.59 -4.09
N TYR A 253 1.14 11.61 -3.95
CA TYR A 253 1.23 10.29 -4.52
C TYR A 253 -0.01 10.06 -5.38
N VAL A 254 0.20 9.51 -6.57
CA VAL A 254 -0.87 9.09 -7.48
C VAL A 254 -0.68 7.59 -7.70
N PRO A 255 -1.69 6.76 -7.38
CA PRO A 255 -1.66 5.34 -7.69
C PRO A 255 -1.39 5.10 -9.18
N GLU A 256 -0.63 4.04 -9.46
CA GLU A 256 -0.52 3.53 -10.83
C GLU A 256 -1.93 3.12 -11.29
N HIS A 257 -2.41 3.68 -12.41
CA HIS A 257 -3.78 3.50 -12.91
C HIS A 257 -4.90 4.06 -12.00
N TYR A 258 -4.70 5.25 -11.43
CA TYR A 258 -5.71 5.94 -10.61
C TYR A 258 -7.12 6.00 -11.27
N ASP A 259 -8.13 5.46 -10.56
CA ASP A 259 -9.56 5.61 -10.86
C ASP A 259 -10.10 6.88 -10.18
N PRO A 260 -10.67 7.86 -10.92
CA PRO A 260 -11.29 9.04 -10.34
C PRO A 260 -12.36 8.75 -9.27
N ALA A 261 -13.02 7.59 -9.32
CA ALA A 261 -14.00 7.17 -8.32
C ALA A 261 -13.37 6.68 -7.01
N ALA A 262 -12.08 6.37 -6.99
CA ALA A 262 -11.34 6.01 -5.78
C ALA A 262 -11.14 7.19 -4.83
N GLY A 263 -11.37 8.43 -5.30
CA GLY A 263 -11.34 9.63 -4.48
C GLY A 263 -9.93 10.16 -4.22
N ILE A 264 -9.84 11.10 -3.29
CA ILE A 264 -8.61 11.83 -2.97
C ILE A 264 -8.54 12.12 -1.47
N VAL A 265 -7.33 12.08 -0.93
CA VAL A 265 -7.06 12.36 0.49
C VAL A 265 -6.13 13.56 0.60
N PHE A 266 -6.56 14.57 1.34
CA PHE A 266 -5.74 15.70 1.75
C PHE A 266 -5.38 15.56 3.22
N THR A 267 -4.11 15.80 3.56
CA THR A 267 -3.64 15.73 4.95
C THR A 267 -3.06 17.06 5.40
N LEU A 268 -3.46 17.52 6.59
CA LEU A 268 -2.96 18.74 7.24
C LEU A 268 -2.33 18.42 8.59
N GLN A 269 -1.09 18.86 8.74
CA GLN A 269 -0.21 18.53 9.85
C GLN A 269 -0.42 19.38 11.12
N GLY A 270 0.09 18.88 12.24
CA GLY A 270 0.05 19.55 13.54
C GLY A 270 1.01 20.74 13.64
N GLN A 271 0.91 21.48 14.75
CA GLN A 271 1.62 22.76 14.94
C GLN A 271 3.14 22.64 14.81
N GLY A 272 3.75 21.62 15.43
CA GLY A 272 5.21 21.48 15.46
C GLY A 272 5.82 21.20 14.08
N ILE A 273 5.07 20.57 13.19
CA ILE A 273 5.51 20.14 11.86
C ILE A 273 4.83 20.91 10.72
N SER A 274 4.04 21.94 11.05
CA SER A 274 3.54 22.89 10.05
C SER A 274 4.74 23.55 9.35
N TYR A 275 4.58 23.90 8.09
CA TYR A 275 5.69 24.44 7.32
C TYR A 275 6.07 25.84 7.82
N TRP A 276 7.36 26.06 7.98
CA TRP A 276 7.97 27.34 8.32
C TRP A 276 9.15 27.61 7.38
N LYS A 277 9.41 28.90 7.14
CA LYS A 277 10.59 29.39 6.44
C LYS A 277 11.11 30.62 7.17
N LEU A 278 12.40 30.63 7.45
CA LEU A 278 13.10 31.72 8.10
C LEU A 278 13.56 32.75 7.06
N ALA A 279 13.89 33.96 7.54
CA ALA A 279 14.31 35.07 6.68
C ALA A 279 15.62 34.81 5.92
N ASP A 280 16.45 33.91 6.44
CA ASP A 280 17.67 33.45 5.77
C ASP A 280 17.40 32.44 4.64
N GLY A 281 16.18 31.88 4.56
CA GLY A 281 15.78 30.88 3.57
C GLY A 281 15.70 29.45 4.12
N CYS A 282 16.21 29.22 5.34
CA CYS A 282 16.10 27.93 6.02
C CYS A 282 14.62 27.54 6.22
N ASP A 283 14.27 26.30 5.88
CA ASP A 283 12.90 25.79 5.97
C ASP A 283 12.86 24.35 6.55
N ASN A 284 11.64 23.84 6.71
CA ASN A 284 11.36 22.46 7.11
C ASN A 284 10.55 21.67 6.08
N ASP A 285 10.78 21.93 4.78
CA ASP A 285 10.13 21.18 3.71
C ASP A 285 10.31 19.67 3.91
N GLY A 286 9.26 18.88 3.69
CA GLY A 286 9.22 17.44 3.95
C GLY A 286 8.76 17.00 5.36
N THR A 287 8.78 17.87 6.38
CA THR A 287 8.33 17.48 7.74
C THR A 287 6.88 17.02 7.84
N GLY A 288 5.98 17.56 7.00
CA GLY A 288 4.56 17.20 6.98
C GLY A 288 4.28 15.77 6.53
N ILE A 289 5.26 15.11 5.89
CA ILE A 289 5.15 13.73 5.39
C ILE A 289 6.21 12.79 5.96
N MET A 290 7.39 13.27 6.35
CA MET A 290 8.49 12.44 6.85
C MET A 290 8.50 12.27 8.38
N TYR A 291 7.70 13.05 9.13
CA TYR A 291 7.73 13.03 10.60
C TYR A 291 7.03 11.82 11.22
N ASP A 292 5.97 11.36 10.59
CA ASP A 292 5.21 10.16 10.94
C ASP A 292 4.54 9.62 9.67
N SER A 293 3.81 8.53 9.80
CA SER A 293 3.15 7.89 8.67
C SER A 293 1.72 8.34 8.41
N ALA A 294 1.27 9.45 9.02
CA ALA A 294 -0.11 9.90 8.88
C ALA A 294 -0.54 10.07 7.44
N THR A 295 0.38 10.54 6.59
CA THR A 295 0.13 10.71 5.16
C THR A 295 0.49 9.46 4.37
N THR A 296 1.63 8.83 4.66
CA THR A 296 2.11 7.69 3.87
C THR A 296 1.29 6.41 4.07
N SER A 297 0.60 6.26 5.20
CA SER A 297 -0.33 5.14 5.48
C SER A 297 -1.57 5.09 4.58
N TRP A 298 -1.77 6.10 3.73
CA TRP A 298 -2.81 6.11 2.70
C TRP A 298 -2.34 5.53 1.35
N ILE A 299 -1.04 5.24 1.20
CA ILE A 299 -0.53 4.47 0.06
C ILE A 299 -1.30 3.14 -0.03
N ASP A 300 -1.48 2.67 -1.28
CA ASP A 300 -2.17 1.42 -1.62
C ASP A 300 -3.66 1.37 -1.24
N LYS A 301 -4.27 2.50 -0.86
CA LYS A 301 -5.73 2.61 -0.64
C LYS A 301 -6.51 3.04 -1.89
N GLY A 302 -5.85 3.11 -3.05
CA GLY A 302 -6.44 3.44 -4.36
C GLY A 302 -6.71 4.92 -4.61
N ALA A 303 -6.68 5.78 -3.59
CA ALA A 303 -6.88 7.21 -3.71
C ALA A 303 -5.59 7.97 -4.02
N ILE A 304 -5.71 9.14 -4.66
CA ILE A 304 -4.62 10.14 -4.65
C ILE A 304 -4.41 10.59 -3.21
N VAL A 305 -3.16 10.77 -2.81
CA VAL A 305 -2.81 11.27 -1.48
C VAL A 305 -2.01 12.54 -1.63
N VAL A 306 -2.45 13.62 -0.98
CA VAL A 306 -1.84 14.94 -1.04
C VAL A 306 -1.55 15.45 0.37
N ASN A 307 -0.26 15.60 0.68
CA ASN A 307 0.19 16.37 1.82
C ASN A 307 0.32 17.83 1.42
N ILE A 308 -0.45 18.72 2.06
CA ILE A 308 -0.28 20.15 1.88
C ILE A 308 0.60 20.65 3.02
N HIS A 309 1.73 21.27 2.69
CA HIS A 309 2.58 21.94 3.68
C HIS A 309 1.95 23.25 4.16
N ASP A 310 0.76 23.16 4.76
CA ASP A 310 0.09 24.19 5.53
C ASP A 310 1.05 24.90 6.50
N ARG A 311 1.00 26.24 6.46
CA ARG A 311 1.86 27.14 7.25
C ARG A 311 1.12 27.84 8.37
N SER A 312 -0.09 27.42 8.70
CA SER A 312 -0.96 28.32 9.43
C SER A 312 -0.55 28.56 10.92
N SER A 313 0.44 27.84 11.49
CA SER A 313 0.91 28.05 12.88
C SER A 313 2.40 28.13 13.12
N ALA A 314 3.25 27.74 12.17
CA ALA A 314 4.68 27.62 12.45
C ALA A 314 5.49 28.66 11.67
N GLY A 315 6.43 29.29 12.35
CA GLY A 315 7.41 30.20 11.74
C GLY A 315 7.22 31.65 12.20
N PRO A 316 8.32 32.34 12.57
CA PRO A 316 8.31 33.78 12.78
C PRO A 316 8.31 34.51 11.43
N GLY A 317 7.71 35.71 11.36
CA GLY A 317 7.81 36.56 10.17
C GLY A 317 6.52 37.29 9.82
N LYS A 318 6.62 38.19 8.83
CA LYS A 318 5.50 38.98 8.31
C LYS A 318 4.48 38.16 7.55
N TYR A 319 4.83 36.96 7.05
CA TYR A 319 3.87 36.11 6.34
C TYR A 319 2.64 35.82 7.22
N TYR A 320 2.81 35.72 8.54
CA TYR A 320 1.75 35.36 9.48
C TYR A 320 0.54 36.31 9.43
N ASP A 321 0.77 37.60 9.20
CA ASP A 321 -0.30 38.61 9.20
C ASP A 321 -1.06 38.68 7.86
N ILE A 322 -0.53 38.05 6.82
CA ILE A 322 -1.03 38.17 5.44
C ILE A 322 -1.38 36.82 4.80
N TYR A 323 -1.05 35.71 5.45
CA TYR A 323 -1.24 34.37 4.91
C TYR A 323 -2.69 33.90 5.11
N ASP A 324 -3.39 33.68 4.00
CA ASP A 324 -4.69 33.04 3.96
C ASP A 324 -4.53 31.57 3.57
N PHE A 325 -4.21 30.76 4.58
CA PHE A 325 -4.00 29.33 4.39
C PHE A 325 -5.26 28.62 3.87
N VAL A 326 -6.45 29.11 4.20
CA VAL A 326 -7.71 28.50 3.74
C VAL A 326 -7.81 28.63 2.23
N ALA A 327 -7.55 29.83 1.69
CA ALA A 327 -7.54 30.04 0.25
C ALA A 327 -6.44 29.22 -0.45
N ASP A 328 -5.23 29.20 0.12
CA ASP A 328 -4.09 28.50 -0.46
C ASP A 328 -4.31 26.97 -0.49
N ASP A 329 -4.74 26.38 0.63
CA ASP A 329 -4.97 24.94 0.75
C ASP A 329 -6.14 24.50 -0.13
N VAL A 330 -7.25 25.26 -0.18
CA VAL A 330 -8.41 24.95 -1.03
C VAL A 330 -8.05 25.07 -2.52
N ASN A 331 -7.16 25.99 -2.91
CA ASN A 331 -6.65 26.07 -4.28
C ASN A 331 -5.77 24.87 -4.65
N VAL A 332 -4.98 24.34 -3.71
CA VAL A 332 -4.27 23.07 -3.92
C VAL A 332 -5.27 21.93 -4.06
N MET A 333 -6.29 21.86 -3.19
CA MET A 333 -7.33 20.84 -3.28
C MET A 333 -8.01 20.86 -4.64
N LYS A 334 -8.43 22.06 -5.09
CA LYS A 334 -9.03 22.27 -6.40
C LYS A 334 -8.11 21.82 -7.53
N TYR A 335 -6.83 22.18 -7.48
CA TYR A 335 -5.87 21.82 -8.52
C TYR A 335 -5.83 20.30 -8.74
N PHE A 336 -5.70 19.51 -7.67
CA PHE A 336 -5.65 18.06 -7.78
C PHE A 336 -7.00 17.45 -8.17
N ILE A 337 -8.10 17.95 -7.62
CA ILE A 337 -9.45 17.49 -7.98
C ILE A 337 -9.70 17.69 -9.49
N ASP A 338 -9.40 18.87 -10.02
CA ASP A 338 -9.58 19.18 -11.43
C ASP A 338 -8.61 18.40 -12.32
N ALA A 339 -7.33 18.32 -11.95
CA ALA A 339 -6.28 17.70 -12.76
C ALA A 339 -6.51 16.20 -12.98
N TYR A 340 -7.15 15.53 -12.01
CA TYR A 340 -7.40 14.10 -12.06
C TYR A 340 -8.89 13.74 -12.19
N GLY A 341 -9.76 14.74 -12.39
CA GLY A 341 -11.19 14.55 -12.63
C GLY A 341 -11.91 13.80 -11.51
N VAL A 342 -11.49 14.02 -10.25
CA VAL A 342 -11.92 13.22 -9.10
C VAL A 342 -13.44 13.22 -8.95
N THR A 343 -14.04 12.03 -8.86
CA THR A 343 -15.49 11.82 -8.69
C THR A 343 -15.86 11.06 -7.42
N GLY A 344 -14.88 10.39 -6.80
CA GLY A 344 -15.02 9.76 -5.49
C GLY A 344 -14.93 10.77 -4.33
N ASN A 345 -14.88 10.24 -3.11
CA ASN A 345 -14.84 11.07 -1.90
C ASN A 345 -13.59 11.97 -1.85
N VAL A 346 -13.82 13.23 -1.46
CA VAL A 346 -12.79 14.15 -1.00
C VAL A 346 -12.64 13.99 0.50
N VAL A 347 -11.54 13.36 0.91
CA VAL A 347 -11.21 13.11 2.31
C VAL A 347 -10.24 14.18 2.82
N LEU A 348 -10.51 14.72 4.01
CA LEU A 348 -9.57 15.56 4.74
C LEU A 348 -9.14 14.88 6.02
N GLN A 349 -7.85 14.79 6.28
CA GLN A 349 -7.28 14.34 7.54
C GLN A 349 -6.55 15.49 8.22
N GLY A 350 -6.98 15.85 9.42
CA GLY A 350 -6.35 16.88 10.25
C GLY A 350 -5.68 16.26 11.47
N ASN A 351 -4.45 16.66 11.77
CA ASN A 351 -3.68 16.18 12.91
C ASN A 351 -3.44 17.28 13.94
N SER A 352 -3.80 17.06 15.21
CA SER A 352 -3.56 18.04 16.28
C SER A 352 -4.10 19.41 15.86
N ARG A 353 -3.29 20.46 15.86
CA ARG A 353 -3.67 21.80 15.39
C ARG A 353 -4.06 21.86 13.90
N GLY A 354 -3.64 20.91 13.06
CA GLY A 354 -4.15 20.74 11.69
C GLY A 354 -5.65 20.44 11.65
N THR A 355 -6.25 19.96 12.74
CA THR A 355 -7.71 19.84 12.88
C THR A 355 -8.42 21.19 12.94
N MET A 356 -7.78 22.20 13.53
CA MET A 356 -8.31 23.57 13.61
C MET A 356 -8.23 24.25 12.25
N ALA A 357 -7.14 24.02 11.51
CA ALA A 357 -7.03 24.42 10.10
C ALA A 357 -8.12 23.74 9.24
N SER A 358 -8.30 22.43 9.42
CA SER A 358 -9.34 21.65 8.74
C SER A 358 -10.74 22.19 9.04
N ALA A 359 -11.04 22.55 10.29
CA ALA A 359 -12.33 23.12 10.67
C ALA A 359 -12.62 24.44 9.92
N LEU A 360 -11.63 25.32 9.76
CA LEU A 360 -11.81 26.54 8.98
C LEU A 360 -12.02 26.25 7.48
N ILE A 361 -11.28 25.30 6.90
CA ILE A 361 -11.47 24.89 5.50
C ILE A 361 -12.86 24.30 5.27
N ILE A 362 -13.30 23.39 6.15
CA ILE A 362 -14.60 22.72 6.06
C ILE A 362 -15.74 23.75 6.12
N LYS A 363 -15.72 24.70 7.06
CA LYS A 363 -16.79 25.72 7.15
C LYS A 363 -16.75 26.70 5.99
N ALA A 364 -15.55 27.07 5.53
CA ALA A 364 -15.40 27.95 4.38
C ALA A 364 -15.95 27.32 3.09
N LEU A 365 -15.70 26.03 2.87
CA LEU A 365 -16.28 25.27 1.75
C LEU A 365 -17.80 25.08 1.90
N ALA A 366 -18.33 25.06 3.13
CA ALA A 366 -19.76 25.11 3.42
C ALA A 366 -20.36 26.53 3.25
N GLY A 367 -19.58 27.51 2.77
CA GLY A 367 -20.03 28.86 2.47
C GLY A 367 -20.04 29.83 3.65
N GLN A 368 -19.47 29.45 4.79
CA GLN A 368 -19.40 30.31 5.97
C GLN A 368 -18.20 31.27 5.91
N PRO A 369 -18.31 32.46 6.52
CA PRO A 369 -17.18 33.36 6.67
C PRO A 369 -16.12 32.73 7.58
N TYR A 370 -14.87 33.17 7.45
CA TYR A 370 -13.78 32.71 8.30
C TYR A 370 -12.76 33.82 8.57
N HIS A 371 -11.78 33.52 9.42
CA HIS A 371 -10.56 34.30 9.54
C HIS A 371 -9.35 33.35 9.71
N PRO A 372 -8.29 33.43 8.89
CA PRO A 372 -7.14 32.53 8.97
C PRO A 372 -6.44 32.47 10.34
N GLN A 373 -6.56 33.51 11.17
CA GLN A 373 -5.99 33.52 12.52
C GLN A 373 -6.84 32.78 13.57
N ASN A 374 -8.12 32.47 13.28
CA ASN A 374 -9.04 31.86 14.25
C ASN A 374 -8.79 30.38 14.48
N GLN A 375 -7.90 29.73 13.72
CA GLN A 375 -7.42 28.39 14.06
C GLN A 375 -6.51 28.38 15.31
N LYS A 376 -5.99 29.54 15.75
CA LYS A 376 -5.15 29.58 16.96
C LYS A 376 -6.03 29.50 18.20
N ASN A 377 -5.52 28.76 19.19
CA ASN A 377 -6.16 28.68 20.49
C ASN A 377 -6.31 30.08 21.12
N GLY A 378 -7.54 30.45 21.48
CA GLY A 378 -7.87 31.73 22.11
C GLY A 378 -7.99 32.94 21.18
N ASN A 379 -7.76 32.79 19.87
CA ASN A 379 -8.03 33.85 18.90
C ASN A 379 -9.53 33.92 18.58
N ASN A 380 -10.07 35.12 18.54
CA ASN A 380 -11.48 35.38 18.17
C ASN A 380 -11.56 36.67 17.35
N VAL A 381 -10.89 36.68 16.20
CA VAL A 381 -10.89 37.80 15.28
C VAL A 381 -12.18 37.76 14.46
N GLN A 382 -12.72 38.94 14.14
CA GLN A 382 -13.91 39.04 13.31
C GLN A 382 -13.70 38.34 11.96
N GLU A 383 -14.63 37.47 11.60
CA GLU A 383 -14.60 36.69 10.37
C GLU A 383 -15.07 37.55 9.20
N THR A 384 -14.10 38.02 8.41
CA THR A 384 -14.31 38.91 7.26
C THR A 384 -13.91 38.28 5.93
N TYR A 385 -13.29 37.10 5.97
CA TYR A 385 -12.88 36.35 4.77
C TYR A 385 -14.02 35.45 4.31
N GLY A 386 -14.03 35.13 3.03
CA GLY A 386 -14.96 34.20 2.42
C GLY A 386 -14.38 33.69 1.10
N LEU A 387 -14.62 32.40 0.82
CA LEU A 387 -14.28 31.83 -0.47
C LEU A 387 -15.17 32.44 -1.57
N PRO A 388 -14.65 32.77 -2.76
CA PRO A 388 -15.47 33.31 -3.83
C PRO A 388 -16.60 32.35 -4.21
N ALA A 389 -17.84 32.86 -4.22
CA ALA A 389 -19.02 32.05 -4.54
C ALA A 389 -18.88 31.41 -5.93
N GLY A 390 -19.11 30.10 -6.00
CA GLY A 390 -19.04 29.33 -7.25
C GLY A 390 -17.63 29.03 -7.78
N ALA A 391 -16.56 29.44 -7.07
CA ALA A 391 -15.19 29.13 -7.47
C ALA A 391 -14.79 27.66 -7.21
N TYR A 392 -15.48 27.00 -6.28
CA TYR A 392 -15.24 25.63 -5.86
C TYR A 392 -16.52 24.81 -6.03
N ASN A 393 -16.40 23.65 -6.65
CA ASN A 393 -17.49 22.73 -6.98
C ASN A 393 -17.43 21.44 -6.15
N PHE A 394 -16.72 21.47 -5.03
CA PHE A 394 -16.56 20.33 -4.12
C PHE A 394 -16.74 20.79 -2.67
N THR A 395 -17.06 19.83 -1.81
CA THR A 395 -17.00 19.94 -0.35
C THR A 395 -16.08 18.84 0.19
N ILE A 396 -15.84 18.82 1.49
CA ILE A 396 -15.21 17.66 2.13
C ILE A 396 -16.30 16.64 2.44
N ASP A 397 -16.14 15.41 1.93
CA ASP A 397 -17.10 14.33 2.13
C ASP A 397 -16.84 13.57 3.43
N SER A 398 -15.56 13.37 3.77
CA SER A 398 -15.14 12.68 4.98
C SER A 398 -14.03 13.42 5.70
N TYR A 399 -14.16 13.55 7.01
CA TYR A 399 -13.16 14.16 7.85
C TYR A 399 -12.62 13.18 8.91
N ILE A 400 -11.31 12.96 8.87
CA ILE A 400 -10.56 12.18 9.85
C ILE A 400 -9.90 13.17 10.82
N CYS A 401 -10.49 13.29 12.01
CA CYS A 401 -10.07 14.25 13.04
C CYS A 401 -9.16 13.56 14.06
N GLN A 402 -7.85 13.74 13.93
CA GLN A 402 -6.87 13.03 14.76
C GLN A 402 -6.37 13.92 15.90
N ASN A 403 -6.83 13.61 17.12
CA ASN A 403 -6.35 14.17 18.38
C ASN A 403 -6.23 15.70 18.38
N GLY A 404 -7.35 16.31 18.01
CA GLY A 404 -7.62 17.74 17.94
C GLY A 404 -9.13 17.96 17.92
N THR A 405 -9.61 19.19 17.76
CA THR A 405 -11.01 19.53 18.02
C THR A 405 -11.84 19.59 16.74
N PHE A 406 -12.86 18.75 16.65
CA PHE A 406 -13.85 18.81 15.58
C PHE A 406 -14.79 20.02 15.77
N GLY A 407 -14.92 20.83 14.72
CA GLY A 407 -15.72 22.07 14.72
C GLY A 407 -15.16 23.15 15.64
N TYR A 408 -13.82 23.24 15.74
CA TYR A 408 -13.18 24.27 16.53
C TYR A 408 -13.64 25.67 16.10
N GLY A 409 -14.13 26.46 17.06
CA GLY A 409 -14.57 27.84 16.82
C GLY A 409 -15.95 27.98 16.16
N TYR A 410 -16.66 26.88 15.90
CA TYR A 410 -17.97 26.93 15.22
C TYR A 410 -19.07 27.49 16.11
N ASP A 411 -19.85 28.42 15.56
CA ASP A 411 -21.15 28.78 16.09
C ASP A 411 -22.28 27.89 15.52
N ASP A 412 -23.53 28.14 15.91
CA ASP A 412 -24.65 27.32 15.46
C ASP A 412 -24.92 27.40 13.94
N ALA A 413 -24.60 28.53 13.30
CA ALA A 413 -24.74 28.69 11.86
C ALA A 413 -23.65 27.90 11.12
N ASP A 414 -22.42 27.91 11.62
CA ASP A 414 -21.33 27.08 11.13
C ASP A 414 -21.69 25.59 11.18
N TRP A 415 -22.18 25.13 12.34
CA TRP A 415 -22.60 23.74 12.52
C TRP A 415 -23.73 23.34 11.56
N ALA A 416 -24.72 24.21 11.36
CA ALA A 416 -25.83 23.94 10.45
C ALA A 416 -25.34 23.83 9.00
N ALA A 417 -24.53 24.77 8.53
CA ALA A 417 -24.01 24.77 7.16
C ALA A 417 -23.13 23.55 6.88
N VAL A 418 -22.25 23.16 7.81
CA VAL A 418 -21.43 21.95 7.69
C VAL A 418 -22.26 20.68 7.76
N ALA A 419 -23.38 20.67 8.49
CA ALA A 419 -24.29 19.53 8.50
C ALA A 419 -25.04 19.37 7.16
N GLU A 420 -25.38 20.49 6.50
CA GLU A 420 -26.04 20.49 5.18
C GLU A 420 -25.17 19.88 4.07
N THR A 421 -23.84 19.96 4.17
CA THR A 421 -22.93 19.30 3.20
C THR A 421 -22.99 17.77 3.29
N GLY A 422 -23.46 17.21 4.41
CA GLY A 422 -23.47 15.77 4.63
C GLY A 422 -22.13 15.17 5.05
N LEU A 423 -21.21 16.00 5.59
CA LEU A 423 -19.88 15.58 6.02
C LEU A 423 -19.94 14.35 6.97
N LYS A 424 -19.20 13.29 6.62
CA LYS A 424 -18.91 12.19 7.52
C LYS A 424 -17.74 12.57 8.42
N VAL A 425 -17.75 12.17 9.68
CA VAL A 425 -16.64 12.44 10.61
C VAL A 425 -16.28 11.23 11.45
N TRP A 426 -14.97 10.97 11.55
CA TRP A 426 -14.41 10.05 12.54
C TRP A 426 -13.34 10.77 13.34
N ALA A 427 -13.66 11.04 14.61
CA ALA A 427 -12.74 11.65 15.56
C ALA A 427 -12.02 10.59 16.41
N PHE A 428 -10.74 10.84 16.69
CA PHE A 428 -9.89 9.98 17.51
C PHE A 428 -9.26 10.78 18.63
N ASP A 429 -9.50 10.35 19.87
CA ASP A 429 -8.98 11.00 21.08
C ASP A 429 -8.00 10.09 21.81
N GLY A 430 -6.88 10.64 22.27
CA GLY A 430 -6.11 10.02 23.35
C GLY A 430 -6.85 10.22 24.68
N GLU A 431 -6.83 9.23 25.56
CA GLU A 431 -7.50 9.24 26.87
C GLU A 431 -7.35 10.59 27.59
N GLN A 432 -6.14 11.12 27.64
CA GLN A 432 -5.79 12.32 28.42
C GLN A 432 -5.64 13.60 27.62
N ASP A 433 -5.76 13.51 26.31
CA ASP A 433 -5.67 14.65 25.42
C ASP A 433 -7.08 15.09 25.00
N THR A 434 -7.22 15.75 23.85
CA THR A 434 -8.43 16.35 23.29
C THR A 434 -9.73 15.59 23.58
N ASP A 435 -10.82 16.34 23.78
CA ASP A 435 -12.15 15.81 24.10
C ASP A 435 -13.16 16.25 23.04
N ASN A 436 -13.61 15.30 22.21
CA ASN A 436 -14.58 15.53 21.15
C ASN A 436 -16.01 15.09 21.51
N ILE A 437 -16.28 14.66 22.76
CA ILE A 437 -17.59 14.10 23.16
C ILE A 437 -18.72 15.10 22.87
N GLY A 438 -18.55 16.36 23.28
CA GLY A 438 -19.54 17.41 23.08
C GLY A 438 -19.78 17.74 21.62
N SER A 439 -18.71 17.95 20.84
CA SER A 439 -18.80 18.26 19.40
C SER A 439 -19.45 17.14 18.61
N ILE A 440 -19.06 15.88 18.88
CA ILE A 440 -19.63 14.70 18.22
C ILE A 440 -21.10 14.54 18.58
N ALA A 441 -21.49 14.72 19.85
CA ALA A 441 -22.89 14.65 20.26
C ALA A 441 -23.75 15.73 19.57
N LYS A 442 -23.24 16.98 19.51
CA LYS A 442 -23.92 18.09 18.81
C LYS A 442 -24.12 17.77 17.33
N TYR A 443 -23.05 17.37 16.64
CA TYR A 443 -23.11 17.07 15.22
C TYR A 443 -23.99 15.86 14.92
N LYS A 444 -23.90 14.80 15.74
CA LYS A 444 -24.75 13.61 15.61
C LYS A 444 -26.24 13.94 15.76
N ALA A 445 -26.61 14.87 16.65
CA ALA A 445 -27.99 15.32 16.78
C ALA A 445 -28.50 16.08 15.54
N LEU A 446 -27.66 16.94 14.95
CA LEU A 446 -27.96 17.62 13.69
C LEU A 446 -28.13 16.62 12.55
N MET A 447 -27.17 15.71 12.38
CA MET A 447 -27.22 14.69 11.32
C MET A 447 -28.36 13.69 11.50
N THR A 448 -28.72 13.35 12.74
CA THR A 448 -29.91 12.54 13.02
C THR A 448 -31.18 13.22 12.51
N SER A 449 -31.27 14.54 12.69
CA SER A 449 -32.42 15.32 12.22
C SER A 449 -32.46 15.45 10.70
N LEU A 450 -31.30 15.56 10.05
CA LEU A 450 -31.18 15.77 8.59
C LEU A 450 -31.20 14.48 7.77
N LYS A 451 -30.58 13.41 8.26
CA LYS A 451 -30.32 12.16 7.51
C LYS A 451 -30.85 10.90 8.21
N GLY A 452 -31.35 11.02 9.44
CA GLY A 452 -31.84 9.89 10.23
C GLY A 452 -30.81 9.29 11.19
N ALA A 453 -31.29 8.58 12.21
CA ALA A 453 -30.47 8.03 13.29
C ALA A 453 -29.47 6.96 12.82
N ASP A 454 -29.87 6.11 11.87
CA ASP A 454 -29.01 5.05 11.35
C ASP A 454 -27.83 5.62 10.56
N TRP A 455 -28.10 6.60 9.68
CA TRP A 455 -27.05 7.32 8.95
C TRP A 455 -26.08 8.00 9.92
N ALA A 456 -26.61 8.70 10.94
CA ALA A 456 -25.79 9.41 11.92
C ALA A 456 -24.98 8.45 12.80
N ALA A 457 -25.48 7.24 13.08
CA ALA A 457 -24.75 6.21 13.80
C ALA A 457 -23.59 5.64 12.98
N GLU A 458 -23.78 5.42 11.67
CA GLU A 458 -22.74 4.90 10.78
C GLU A 458 -21.65 5.94 10.46
N ASN A 459 -22.01 7.24 10.40
CA ASN A 459 -21.16 8.27 9.79
C ASN A 459 -20.61 9.34 10.75
N VAL A 460 -21.06 9.36 12.02
CA VAL A 460 -20.55 10.28 13.04
C VAL A 460 -19.94 9.46 14.17
N ARG A 461 -18.62 9.25 14.08
CA ARG A 461 -17.84 8.30 14.88
C ARG A 461 -16.86 8.99 15.82
N LEU A 462 -16.68 8.39 17.00
CA LEU A 462 -15.69 8.79 18.00
C LEU A 462 -15.03 7.55 18.59
N THR A 463 -13.70 7.51 18.55
CA THR A 463 -12.87 6.45 19.13
C THR A 463 -11.90 7.06 20.13
N GLY A 464 -11.84 6.48 21.33
CA GLY A 464 -10.89 6.86 22.37
C GLY A 464 -9.84 5.78 22.59
N TYR A 465 -8.55 6.14 22.62
CA TYR A 465 -7.46 5.21 22.90
C TYR A 465 -6.94 5.33 24.33
N PRO A 466 -6.61 4.20 24.98
CA PRO A 466 -6.09 4.21 26.33
C PRO A 466 -4.61 4.62 26.35
N SER A 467 -4.19 5.28 27.43
CA SER A 467 -2.82 5.80 27.61
C SER A 467 -1.73 4.72 27.51
N GLU A 468 -2.03 3.47 27.84
CA GLU A 468 -1.07 2.35 27.75
C GLU A 468 -0.56 2.11 26.33
N LEU A 469 -1.33 2.50 25.30
CA LEU A 469 -0.97 2.34 23.90
C LEU A 469 0.35 3.07 23.57
N TYR A 470 0.56 4.25 24.14
CA TYR A 470 1.63 5.17 23.75
C TYR A 470 2.94 4.90 24.48
N ALA A 471 2.85 4.44 25.73
CA ALA A 471 4.00 4.31 26.63
C ALA A 471 5.09 3.37 26.07
N TYR A 472 4.70 2.26 25.44
CA TYR A 472 5.65 1.33 24.81
C TYR A 472 6.52 2.00 23.75
N TRP A 473 5.96 2.94 22.99
CA TRP A 473 6.64 3.69 21.94
C TRP A 473 7.40 4.92 22.47
N GLY A 474 7.34 5.16 23.78
CA GLY A 474 7.83 6.38 24.42
C GLY A 474 7.03 7.61 23.99
N GLU A 475 5.81 7.41 23.49
CA GLU A 475 4.87 8.42 23.03
C GLU A 475 3.91 8.85 24.14
N SER A 476 3.15 9.91 23.90
CA SER A 476 2.06 10.37 24.78
C SER A 476 0.73 10.26 24.03
N ASP A 477 -0.39 10.46 24.73
CA ASP A 477 -1.74 10.57 24.16
C ASP A 477 -1.82 11.51 22.93
N HIS A 478 -0.96 12.53 22.89
CA HIS A 478 -0.85 13.42 21.72
C HIS A 478 -0.52 12.70 20.39
N SER A 479 0.08 11.52 20.46
CA SER A 479 0.57 10.77 19.30
C SER A 479 -0.48 9.83 18.70
N THR A 480 -1.77 10.01 19.01
CA THR A 480 -2.88 9.24 18.41
C THR A 480 -2.81 9.15 16.90
N THR A 481 -2.51 10.25 16.20
CA THR A 481 -2.29 10.23 14.74
C THR A 481 -1.25 9.19 14.34
N ARG A 482 -0.08 9.21 14.99
CA ARG A 482 1.04 8.32 14.70
C ARG A 482 0.65 6.86 14.95
N LEU A 483 -0.06 6.59 16.04
CA LEU A 483 -0.51 5.23 16.35
C LEU A 483 -1.58 4.74 15.38
N ASN A 484 -2.47 5.62 14.93
CA ASN A 484 -3.44 5.29 13.89
C ASN A 484 -2.77 4.90 12.59
N ALA A 485 -1.81 5.70 12.14
CA ALA A 485 -1.12 5.47 10.89
C ALA A 485 -0.14 4.30 10.93
N TRP A 486 0.56 4.10 12.05
CA TRP A 486 1.58 3.05 12.18
C TRP A 486 0.99 1.69 12.57
N TYR A 487 0.04 1.69 13.50
CA TYR A 487 -0.44 0.44 14.13
C TYR A 487 -1.85 0.05 13.67
N PHE A 488 -2.72 1.03 13.39
CA PHE A 488 -4.11 0.77 13.00
C PHE A 488 -4.39 1.09 11.53
N SER A 489 -3.37 1.09 10.69
CA SER A 489 -3.51 1.29 9.24
C SER A 489 -3.95 0.03 8.48
N ASP A 490 -3.76 -1.14 9.10
CA ASP A 490 -4.11 -2.46 8.57
C ASP A 490 -4.96 -3.31 9.54
N SER A 491 -5.28 -2.79 10.73
CA SER A 491 -6.11 -3.47 11.73
C SER A 491 -6.99 -2.48 12.48
N ALA A 492 -8.26 -2.85 12.70
CA ALA A 492 -9.16 -2.11 13.56
C ALA A 492 -8.77 -2.20 15.04
N PHE A 493 -9.32 -1.29 15.85
CA PHE A 493 -9.14 -1.24 17.29
C PHE A 493 -10.26 -2.00 18.03
N TYR A 494 -9.89 -2.94 18.91
CA TYR A 494 -10.84 -3.86 19.55
C TYR A 494 -11.09 -3.60 21.04
N GLY A 495 -10.70 -2.42 21.55
CA GLY A 495 -11.01 -1.95 22.90
C GLY A 495 -9.79 -1.60 23.75
N PRO A 496 -9.96 -1.33 25.05
CA PRO A 496 -8.85 -0.90 25.90
C PRO A 496 -8.11 -2.06 26.61
N ASP A 497 -8.62 -3.29 26.51
CA ASP A 497 -8.12 -4.44 27.27
C ASP A 497 -7.14 -5.30 26.46
N PHE A 498 -5.90 -4.81 26.36
CA PHE A 498 -4.81 -5.45 25.66
C PHE A 498 -3.50 -5.42 26.45
N ARG A 499 -2.54 -6.23 25.99
CA ARG A 499 -1.12 -6.12 26.33
C ARG A 499 -0.30 -5.90 25.08
N ILE A 500 0.79 -5.16 25.19
CA ILE A 500 1.80 -5.02 24.13
C ILE A 500 2.91 -6.03 24.42
N ASP A 501 3.24 -6.88 23.45
CA ASP A 501 4.39 -7.76 23.53
C ASP A 501 5.68 -6.91 23.55
N PRO A 502 6.50 -7.00 24.61
CA PRO A 502 7.64 -6.11 24.74
C PRO A 502 8.75 -6.34 23.71
N ALA A 503 8.82 -7.55 23.12
CA ALA A 503 9.84 -7.91 22.13
C ALA A 503 9.43 -7.51 20.70
N THR A 504 8.13 -7.50 20.40
CA THR A 504 7.63 -7.30 19.03
C THR A 504 6.77 -6.05 18.84
N GLY A 505 6.31 -5.43 19.92
CA GLY A 505 5.34 -4.32 19.86
C GLY A 505 3.93 -4.74 19.49
N LYS A 506 3.65 -6.04 19.33
CA LYS A 506 2.36 -6.56 18.92
C LYS A 506 1.33 -6.52 20.06
N LEU A 507 0.16 -5.95 19.79
CA LEU A 507 -1.00 -5.99 20.67
C LEU A 507 -1.61 -7.39 20.71
N THR A 508 -1.83 -7.90 21.92
CA THR A 508 -2.62 -9.09 22.20
C THR A 508 -3.81 -8.68 23.07
N TRP A 509 -5.00 -8.94 22.56
CA TRP A 509 -6.26 -8.65 23.23
C TRP A 509 -6.53 -9.66 24.34
N HIS A 510 -6.75 -9.18 25.57
CA HIS A 510 -7.31 -10.01 26.64
C HIS A 510 -8.80 -10.20 26.41
N THR A 511 -9.47 -9.11 26.06
CA THR A 511 -10.85 -9.09 25.60
C THR A 511 -10.91 -8.41 24.24
N LYS A 512 -11.24 -9.19 23.20
CA LYS A 512 -11.51 -8.64 21.86
C LYS A 512 -13.00 -8.30 21.77
N LEU A 513 -13.34 -7.02 21.71
CA LEU A 513 -14.73 -6.58 21.56
C LEU A 513 -15.15 -6.64 20.08
N ASN A 514 -16.43 -6.93 19.85
CA ASN A 514 -17.03 -6.96 18.50
C ASN A 514 -17.45 -5.56 18.05
N ASP A 515 -17.68 -5.40 16.75
CA ASP A 515 -18.28 -4.20 16.17
C ASP A 515 -19.57 -3.78 16.90
N GLY A 516 -19.73 -2.48 17.13
CA GLY A 516 -20.86 -1.89 17.87
C GLY A 516 -20.83 -2.09 19.39
N ALA A 517 -19.90 -2.88 19.94
CA ALA A 517 -19.75 -3.01 21.39
C ALA A 517 -19.27 -1.70 22.03
N SER A 518 -19.68 -1.44 23.28
CA SER A 518 -19.26 -0.25 24.01
C SER A 518 -18.08 -0.52 24.93
N TYR A 519 -17.20 0.46 25.10
CA TYR A 519 -16.13 0.43 26.11
C TYR A 519 -15.97 1.79 26.79
N GLU A 520 -15.36 1.77 27.98
CA GLU A 520 -15.03 2.97 28.75
C GLU A 520 -13.50 3.06 28.89
N LEU A 521 -12.97 4.28 28.88
CA LEU A 521 -11.58 4.53 29.24
C LEU A 521 -11.46 4.72 30.75
N LYS A 522 -10.28 4.41 31.30
CA LYS A 522 -9.99 4.60 32.74
C LYS A 522 -10.01 6.06 33.18
N CYS A 523 -9.90 6.99 32.22
CA CYS A 523 -9.92 8.44 32.42
C CYS A 523 -8.93 8.91 33.48
N ARG A 524 -7.66 8.50 33.33
CA ARG A 524 -6.60 8.89 34.26
C ARG A 524 -6.05 10.29 33.98
N GLY A 525 -5.24 10.80 34.90
CA GLY A 525 -4.53 12.07 34.73
C GLY A 525 -5.49 13.22 34.48
N LYS A 526 -5.25 14.01 33.41
CA LYS A 526 -6.07 15.17 33.03
C LYS A 526 -7.53 14.80 32.69
N ALA A 527 -7.80 13.56 32.31
CA ALA A 527 -9.15 13.10 32.02
C ALA A 527 -9.95 12.70 33.28
N SER A 528 -9.31 12.63 34.45
CA SER A 528 -10.02 12.30 35.71
C SER A 528 -10.97 13.42 36.10
N GLY A 529 -12.23 13.10 36.38
CA GLY A 529 -13.27 14.08 36.65
C GLY A 529 -13.70 14.91 35.43
N SER A 530 -13.22 14.58 34.23
CA SER A 530 -13.58 15.26 32.98
C SER A 530 -14.86 14.69 32.35
N SER A 531 -15.31 15.28 31.25
CA SER A 531 -16.47 14.80 30.50
C SER A 531 -16.30 13.39 29.92
N LYS A 532 -15.05 12.91 29.85
CA LYS A 532 -14.70 11.54 29.43
C LYS A 532 -15.01 10.48 30.48
N GLU A 533 -15.05 10.83 31.76
CA GLU A 533 -15.26 9.84 32.84
C GLU A 533 -16.65 9.21 32.73
N GLY A 534 -16.69 7.88 32.60
CA GLY A 534 -17.93 7.12 32.40
C GLY A 534 -18.53 7.23 30.99
N TYR A 535 -17.87 7.91 30.05
CA TYR A 535 -18.31 7.95 28.66
C TYR A 535 -18.09 6.60 27.97
N ARG A 536 -19.11 6.15 27.23
CA ARG A 536 -19.13 4.88 26.51
C ARG A 536 -18.83 5.10 25.03
N TYR A 537 -17.59 4.82 24.65
CA TYR A 537 -17.14 4.76 23.26
C TYR A 537 -17.73 3.52 22.57
N THR A 538 -17.79 3.55 21.24
CA THR A 538 -18.25 2.44 20.40
C THR A 538 -17.06 1.85 19.64
N ILE A 539 -17.01 0.52 19.55
CA ILE A 539 -16.06 -0.20 18.69
C ILE A 539 -16.54 -0.15 17.25
N TYR A 540 -15.62 0.15 16.34
CA TYR A 540 -15.82 0.08 14.90
C TYR A 540 -14.77 -0.90 14.35
N ASP A 541 -15.20 -1.97 13.70
CA ASP A 541 -14.30 -2.98 13.08
C ASP A 541 -13.88 -2.59 11.65
N ASP A 542 -14.08 -1.33 11.27
CA ASP A 542 -13.63 -0.79 9.99
C ASP A 542 -12.20 -0.23 10.10
N LEU A 543 -11.46 -0.28 8.99
CA LEU A 543 -10.29 0.58 8.81
C LEU A 543 -10.77 2.01 8.53
N TYR A 544 -10.19 3.00 9.22
CA TYR A 544 -10.62 4.39 9.06
C TYR A 544 -10.39 4.91 7.64
N GLN A 545 -9.35 4.42 6.95
CA GLN A 545 -9.09 4.79 5.56
C GLN A 545 -10.18 4.28 4.63
N GLU A 546 -10.55 3.00 4.76
CA GLU A 546 -11.59 2.39 3.93
C GLU A 546 -12.94 3.05 4.19
N TRP A 547 -13.28 3.30 5.46
CA TRP A 547 -14.51 4.01 5.82
C TRP A 547 -14.55 5.45 5.26
N ALA A 548 -13.42 6.17 5.27
CA ALA A 548 -13.35 7.53 4.74
C ALA A 548 -13.54 7.54 3.22
N LEU A 549 -12.89 6.61 2.51
CA LEU A 549 -12.98 6.50 1.06
C LEU A 549 -14.29 5.88 0.58
N LYS A 550 -15.00 5.14 1.45
CA LYS A 550 -16.33 4.59 1.16
C LYS A 550 -17.32 5.72 0.81
N GLY A 551 -17.76 5.77 -0.44
CA GLY A 551 -18.83 6.68 -0.89
C GLY A 551 -20.11 6.50 -0.07
N ALA A 552 -20.95 7.53 0.00
CA ALA A 552 -22.29 7.36 0.56
C ALA A 552 -23.01 6.23 -0.21
N PRO A 553 -23.73 5.31 0.47
CA PRO A 553 -24.58 4.38 -0.24
C PRO A 553 -25.56 5.21 -1.07
N VAL A 554 -25.50 5.04 -2.39
CA VAL A 554 -26.50 5.58 -3.29
C VAL A 554 -27.82 5.00 -2.79
N GLN A 555 -28.70 5.87 -2.29
CA GLN A 555 -30.08 5.53 -1.96
C GLN A 555 -30.58 4.68 -3.12
N GLU A 556 -31.09 3.47 -2.87
CA GLU A 556 -31.70 2.59 -3.87
C GLU A 556 -32.86 3.32 -4.55
N THR A 557 -32.52 4.19 -5.47
CA THR A 557 -33.16 4.32 -6.75
C THR A 557 -32.37 3.39 -7.64
N THR A 558 -33.08 2.55 -8.38
CA THR A 558 -32.56 1.58 -9.35
C THR A 558 -31.82 2.26 -10.51
N ALA A 559 -30.76 2.99 -10.20
CA ALA A 559 -29.87 3.68 -11.13
C ALA A 559 -28.57 4.06 -10.39
N VAL A 560 -27.64 3.12 -10.31
CA VAL A 560 -26.24 3.35 -9.91
C VAL A 560 -25.52 3.98 -11.10
N PRO A 561 -24.86 5.15 -10.99
CA PRO A 561 -23.97 5.62 -12.04
C PRO A 561 -22.74 4.71 -12.05
N THR A 562 -22.51 4.08 -13.18
CA THR A 562 -21.65 2.92 -13.31
C THR A 562 -20.50 3.30 -14.25
N VAL A 563 -19.26 3.14 -13.81
CA VAL A 563 -18.10 3.27 -14.71
C VAL A 563 -17.84 1.95 -15.47
N TYR A 564 -18.59 0.89 -15.16
CA TYR A 564 -18.76 -0.30 -15.99
C TYR A 564 -20.24 -0.62 -16.33
N SER A 565 -21.12 0.39 -16.47
CA SER A 565 -22.43 0.25 -17.18
C SER A 565 -22.37 0.86 -18.57
N ALA A 566 -21.25 0.62 -19.25
CA ALA A 566 -21.46 0.19 -20.61
C ALA A 566 -22.48 -0.95 -20.54
N ALA A 567 -23.70 -0.73 -21.05
CA ALA A 567 -24.67 -1.79 -21.21
C ALA A 567 -23.91 -2.95 -21.84
N VAL A 568 -23.84 -4.10 -21.15
CA VAL A 568 -23.12 -5.27 -21.66
C VAL A 568 -23.69 -5.53 -23.03
N THR A 569 -22.90 -5.23 -24.05
CA THR A 569 -23.43 -5.15 -25.40
C THR A 569 -23.45 -6.57 -25.94
N ASP A 570 -24.64 -7.02 -26.35
CA ASP A 570 -24.74 -8.29 -27.04
C ASP A 570 -24.03 -8.16 -28.39
N PHE A 571 -22.98 -8.95 -28.61
CA PHE A 571 -22.28 -8.96 -29.90
C PHE A 571 -23.21 -9.27 -31.06
N ASP A 572 -24.30 -10.02 -30.84
CA ASP A 572 -25.29 -10.31 -31.88
C ASP A 572 -26.19 -9.12 -32.21
N SER A 573 -26.22 -8.07 -31.40
CA SER A 573 -26.89 -6.81 -31.77
C SER A 573 -26.14 -6.02 -32.85
N ILE A 574 -24.86 -6.35 -33.10
CA ILE A 574 -23.99 -5.64 -34.04
C ILE A 574 -24.22 -6.19 -35.45
N THR A 575 -25.05 -5.49 -36.23
CA THR A 575 -25.37 -5.86 -37.62
C THR A 575 -24.38 -5.28 -38.65
N ASP A 576 -23.68 -4.21 -38.28
CA ASP A 576 -22.66 -3.52 -39.10
C ASP A 576 -21.52 -3.04 -38.19
N LEU A 577 -20.27 -3.31 -38.56
CA LEU A 577 -19.08 -2.93 -37.77
C LEU A 577 -18.17 -2.01 -38.58
N LYS A 578 -18.20 -0.72 -38.24
CA LYS A 578 -17.32 0.28 -38.85
C LYS A 578 -15.90 0.12 -38.33
N LYS A 579 -14.94 -0.03 -39.25
CA LYS A 579 -13.52 -0.15 -38.93
C LYS A 579 -12.83 1.20 -39.17
N ASP A 580 -12.17 1.73 -38.16
CA ASP A 580 -11.32 2.90 -38.29
C ASP A 580 -9.91 2.48 -38.74
N PHE A 581 -9.64 2.63 -40.03
CA PHE A 581 -8.34 2.29 -40.61
C PHE A 581 -7.24 3.34 -40.33
N SER A 582 -7.55 4.46 -39.67
CA SER A 582 -6.54 5.43 -39.22
C SER A 582 -5.76 4.93 -38.00
N GLN A 583 -6.33 3.99 -37.24
CA GLN A 583 -5.71 3.31 -36.09
C GLN A 583 -5.43 1.85 -36.43
N ALA A 584 -4.57 1.62 -37.43
CA ALA A 584 -4.40 0.34 -38.14
C ALA A 584 -3.94 -0.88 -37.29
N ALA A 585 -3.86 -0.77 -35.97
CA ALA A 585 -3.40 -1.82 -35.06
C ALA A 585 -4.30 -2.09 -33.85
N GLN A 586 -5.46 -1.42 -33.69
CA GLN A 586 -6.37 -1.65 -32.56
C GLN A 586 -7.61 -2.48 -32.94
N LEU A 587 -8.15 -3.22 -31.97
CA LEU A 587 -9.42 -3.94 -32.14
C LEU A 587 -10.57 -2.94 -32.37
N PRO A 588 -11.57 -3.30 -33.18
CA PRO A 588 -12.64 -2.39 -33.58
C PRO A 588 -13.65 -2.09 -32.46
N LEU A 589 -13.59 -2.81 -31.35
CA LEU A 589 -14.50 -2.71 -30.21
C LEU A 589 -13.69 -2.83 -28.92
N THR A 590 -14.05 -2.04 -27.91
CA THR A 590 -13.47 -2.05 -26.56
C THR A 590 -14.61 -2.00 -25.53
N GLY A 591 -14.37 -2.50 -24.32
CA GLY A 591 -15.37 -2.59 -23.24
C GLY A 591 -15.96 -3.98 -23.01
N CYS A 592 -17.13 -4.02 -22.34
CA CYS A 592 -17.79 -5.25 -21.89
C CYS A 592 -18.88 -5.71 -22.85
N PHE A 593 -18.81 -6.97 -23.26
CA PHE A 593 -19.72 -7.61 -24.20
C PHE A 593 -20.21 -8.95 -23.68
N MET A 594 -21.32 -9.41 -24.23
CA MET A 594 -21.81 -10.77 -24.06
C MET A 594 -22.08 -11.42 -25.40
N LYS A 595 -22.07 -12.76 -25.40
CA LYS A 595 -22.46 -13.58 -26.55
C LYS A 595 -23.30 -14.75 -26.06
N ASN A 596 -24.48 -14.93 -26.65
CA ASN A 596 -25.21 -16.19 -26.50
C ASN A 596 -24.49 -17.30 -27.27
N ILE A 597 -24.21 -18.41 -26.59
CA ILE A 597 -23.50 -19.57 -27.13
C ILE A 597 -24.52 -20.62 -27.56
N ASP A 598 -24.53 -20.93 -28.85
CA ASP A 598 -25.27 -22.04 -29.44
C ASP A 598 -24.54 -23.35 -29.11
N VAL A 599 -24.99 -24.04 -28.06
CA VAL A 599 -24.33 -25.24 -27.54
C VAL A 599 -24.61 -26.45 -28.42
N ASN A 600 -25.78 -26.52 -29.05
CA ASN A 600 -26.23 -27.68 -29.82
C ASN A 600 -25.97 -27.55 -31.34
N GLY A 601 -25.55 -26.36 -31.81
CA GLY A 601 -25.15 -26.10 -33.19
C GLY A 601 -26.32 -26.04 -34.18
N ASN A 602 -27.55 -25.82 -33.69
CA ASN A 602 -28.76 -25.76 -34.51
C ASN A 602 -28.98 -24.37 -35.16
N GLY A 603 -28.12 -23.39 -34.87
CA GLY A 603 -28.23 -22.01 -35.34
C GLY A 603 -29.21 -21.14 -34.55
N ILE A 604 -29.69 -21.61 -33.39
CA ILE A 604 -30.65 -20.97 -32.50
C ILE A 604 -30.06 -20.99 -31.09
N ALA A 605 -29.90 -19.83 -30.47
CA ALA A 605 -29.41 -19.72 -29.10
C ALA A 605 -30.53 -20.00 -28.07
N ASP A 606 -31.13 -21.19 -28.11
CA ASP A 606 -32.24 -21.59 -27.23
C ASP A 606 -31.79 -22.17 -25.88
N ASP A 607 -30.51 -22.51 -25.73
CA ASP A 607 -29.93 -23.08 -24.51
C ASP A 607 -29.66 -22.04 -23.39
N ALA A 608 -29.89 -20.73 -23.65
CA ALA A 608 -29.72 -19.62 -22.70
C ALA A 608 -28.32 -19.52 -22.03
N ARG A 609 -27.30 -20.08 -22.67
CA ARG A 609 -25.90 -20.06 -22.24
C ARG A 609 -25.18 -18.85 -22.80
N THR A 610 -24.46 -18.12 -21.95
CA THR A 610 -23.71 -16.92 -22.35
C THR A 610 -22.22 -17.08 -22.14
N ALA A 611 -21.44 -16.26 -22.84
CA ALA A 611 -20.04 -15.99 -22.51
C ALA A 611 -19.85 -14.48 -22.42
N GLY A 612 -19.13 -14.03 -21.39
CA GLY A 612 -18.70 -12.64 -21.26
C GLY A 612 -17.42 -12.40 -22.05
N VAL A 613 -17.25 -11.19 -22.59
CA VAL A 613 -16.00 -10.79 -23.26
C VAL A 613 -15.65 -9.37 -22.83
N TYR A 614 -14.41 -9.18 -22.37
CA TYR A 614 -13.86 -7.86 -22.12
C TYR A 614 -12.74 -7.59 -23.11
N ILE A 615 -12.72 -6.40 -23.70
CA ILE A 615 -11.65 -5.96 -24.59
C ILE A 615 -11.10 -4.65 -24.04
N ALA A 616 -9.84 -4.67 -23.59
CA ALA A 616 -9.17 -3.48 -23.06
C ALA A 616 -9.13 -2.33 -24.08
N PRO A 617 -9.15 -1.05 -23.64
CA PRO A 617 -9.09 0.11 -24.52
C PRO A 617 -7.90 0.11 -25.50
N GLU A 618 -6.76 -0.41 -25.05
CA GLU A 618 -5.51 -0.45 -25.82
C GLU A 618 -5.29 -1.81 -26.52
N ALA A 619 -6.31 -2.67 -26.59
CA ALA A 619 -6.17 -3.99 -27.17
C ALA A 619 -5.87 -3.92 -28.67
N SER A 620 -4.69 -4.44 -29.03
CA SER A 620 -4.25 -4.54 -30.40
C SER A 620 -4.94 -5.66 -31.20
N ILE A 621 -4.94 -5.54 -32.52
CA ILE A 621 -5.36 -6.62 -33.42
C ILE A 621 -4.52 -7.87 -33.11
N ARG A 622 -5.19 -9.02 -32.91
CA ARG A 622 -4.59 -10.28 -32.45
C ARG A 622 -3.93 -10.20 -31.07
N SER A 623 -4.44 -9.38 -30.16
CA SER A 623 -4.05 -9.41 -28.74
C SER A 623 -4.23 -10.81 -28.13
N TYR A 624 -3.45 -11.08 -27.08
CA TYR A 624 -3.67 -12.25 -26.24
C TYR A 624 -4.99 -12.12 -25.50
N PHE A 625 -5.66 -13.26 -25.31
CA PHE A 625 -6.88 -13.35 -24.52
C PHE A 625 -6.63 -14.33 -23.37
N THR A 626 -7.09 -13.94 -22.18
CA THR A 626 -7.15 -14.84 -21.02
C THR A 626 -8.56 -15.38 -20.86
N VAL A 627 -8.71 -16.70 -20.87
CA VAL A 627 -9.98 -17.38 -20.65
C VAL A 627 -10.18 -17.61 -19.16
N VAL A 628 -11.27 -17.07 -18.62
CA VAL A 628 -11.62 -17.18 -17.20
C VAL A 628 -12.90 -17.99 -17.05
N ALA A 629 -12.85 -19.12 -16.34
CA ALA A 629 -14.06 -19.85 -15.94
C ALA A 629 -14.43 -19.48 -14.50
N VAL A 630 -15.52 -18.73 -14.34
CA VAL A 630 -15.98 -18.22 -13.03
C VAL A 630 -16.64 -19.34 -12.21
N PRO A 631 -16.65 -19.28 -10.86
CA PRO A 631 -17.25 -20.32 -10.03
C PRO A 631 -18.80 -20.26 -10.05
N ASP A 632 -19.45 -21.27 -9.47
CA ASP A 632 -20.91 -21.28 -9.31
C ASP A 632 -21.40 -20.08 -8.47
N GLY A 633 -22.56 -19.53 -8.85
CA GLY A 633 -23.32 -18.60 -7.99
C GLY A 633 -22.76 -17.18 -7.88
N VAL A 634 -21.81 -16.78 -8.73
CA VAL A 634 -21.30 -15.41 -8.77
C VAL A 634 -21.96 -14.59 -9.88
N ASN A 635 -22.03 -13.27 -9.68
CA ASN A 635 -22.19 -12.35 -10.79
C ASN A 635 -20.84 -12.21 -11.50
N THR A 636 -20.81 -12.50 -12.80
CA THR A 636 -19.58 -12.52 -13.60
C THR A 636 -18.77 -11.23 -13.50
N TRP A 637 -19.40 -10.07 -13.71
CA TRP A 637 -18.68 -8.79 -13.78
C TRP A 637 -18.22 -8.33 -12.39
N ASP A 638 -19.04 -8.56 -11.35
CA ASP A 638 -18.63 -8.29 -9.97
C ASP A 638 -17.44 -9.18 -9.56
N PHE A 639 -17.46 -10.45 -9.99
CA PHE A 639 -16.37 -11.39 -9.74
C PHE A 639 -15.07 -10.94 -10.44
N LEU A 640 -15.12 -10.63 -11.74
CA LEU A 640 -13.94 -10.18 -12.48
C LEU A 640 -13.36 -8.90 -11.90
N LYS A 641 -14.21 -7.97 -11.47
CA LYS A 641 -13.79 -6.73 -10.82
C LYS A 641 -13.14 -7.02 -9.46
N LYS A 642 -13.80 -7.82 -8.62
CA LYS A 642 -13.31 -8.15 -7.28
C LYS A 642 -11.96 -8.90 -7.30
N GLU A 643 -11.79 -9.81 -8.25
CA GLU A 643 -10.56 -10.59 -8.40
C GLU A 643 -9.48 -9.89 -9.22
N GLY A 644 -9.71 -8.64 -9.66
CA GLY A 644 -8.72 -7.79 -10.35
C GLY A 644 -8.46 -8.15 -11.83
N TRP A 645 -9.33 -8.94 -12.46
CA TRP A 645 -9.15 -9.38 -13.84
C TRP A 645 -9.27 -8.24 -14.86
N LEU A 646 -10.22 -7.32 -14.66
CA LEU A 646 -10.44 -6.19 -15.57
C LEU A 646 -9.22 -5.25 -15.58
N ASP A 647 -8.72 -4.91 -14.40
CA ASP A 647 -7.55 -4.04 -14.25
C ASP A 647 -6.29 -4.68 -14.87
N LEU A 648 -6.11 -6.00 -14.71
CA LEU A 648 -5.00 -6.73 -15.33
C LEU A 648 -5.08 -6.75 -16.86
N ALA A 649 -6.29 -6.90 -17.41
CA ALA A 649 -6.51 -6.88 -18.85
C ALA A 649 -6.20 -5.49 -19.44
N ASP A 650 -6.61 -4.43 -18.74
CA ASP A 650 -6.32 -3.05 -19.11
C ASP A 650 -4.83 -2.73 -19.04
N GLN A 651 -4.15 -3.15 -17.96
CA GLN A 651 -2.71 -2.97 -17.81
C GLN A 651 -1.92 -3.59 -18.97
N LYS A 652 -2.37 -4.76 -19.46
CA LYS A 652 -1.67 -5.49 -20.53
C LYS A 652 -2.12 -5.12 -21.94
N GLY A 653 -3.23 -4.40 -22.10
CA GLY A 653 -3.86 -4.23 -23.42
C GLY A 653 -4.34 -5.56 -24.02
N GLU A 654 -4.89 -6.44 -23.17
CA GLU A 654 -5.31 -7.80 -23.52
C GLU A 654 -6.83 -7.98 -23.37
N GLY A 655 -7.37 -9.05 -23.95
CA GLY A 655 -8.78 -9.40 -23.82
C GLY A 655 -9.03 -10.43 -22.72
N LEU A 656 -10.25 -10.44 -22.17
CA LEU A 656 -10.74 -11.55 -21.36
C LEU A 656 -11.89 -12.24 -22.09
N PHE A 657 -11.93 -13.56 -21.98
CA PHE A 657 -13.05 -14.38 -22.43
C PHE A 657 -13.59 -15.20 -21.27
N ILE A 658 -14.84 -14.99 -20.91
CA ILE A 658 -15.41 -15.48 -19.66
C ILE A 658 -16.43 -16.57 -19.92
N LEU A 659 -16.17 -17.73 -19.33
CA LEU A 659 -17.05 -18.87 -19.35
C LEU A 659 -17.93 -18.86 -18.10
N GLU A 660 -19.24 -18.98 -18.30
CA GLU A 660 -20.25 -18.75 -17.27
C GLU A 660 -21.04 -20.04 -16.94
N PRO A 661 -21.40 -20.24 -15.65
CA PRO A 661 -22.11 -21.43 -15.18
C PRO A 661 -23.57 -21.49 -15.61
N GLY A 662 -24.19 -22.66 -15.37
CA GLY A 662 -25.63 -22.97 -15.46
C GLY A 662 -26.53 -21.98 -14.81
N ALA A 663 -27.76 -21.87 -15.31
CA ALA A 663 -28.88 -21.59 -14.41
C ALA A 663 -28.87 -22.55 -13.19
N GLY A 664 -28.41 -23.79 -13.38
CA GLY A 664 -28.18 -24.79 -12.31
C GLY A 664 -26.73 -24.91 -11.81
N GLY A 665 -25.82 -24.00 -12.17
CA GLY A 665 -24.38 -24.15 -11.93
C GLY A 665 -23.64 -24.97 -12.99
N TRP A 666 -22.35 -25.22 -12.79
CA TRP A 666 -21.52 -26.09 -13.60
C TRP A 666 -21.93 -27.56 -13.43
N SER A 667 -22.11 -28.26 -14.55
CA SER A 667 -22.36 -29.70 -14.63
C SER A 667 -21.04 -30.49 -14.60
N SER A 668 -21.06 -31.79 -14.88
CA SER A 668 -19.81 -32.54 -15.00
C SER A 668 -18.99 -32.05 -16.21
N PRO A 669 -17.64 -32.11 -16.18
CA PRO A 669 -16.81 -31.65 -17.29
C PRO A 669 -17.13 -32.29 -18.66
N ALA A 670 -17.56 -33.55 -18.66
CA ALA A 670 -17.99 -34.25 -19.86
C ALA A 670 -19.29 -33.66 -20.45
N GLU A 671 -20.24 -33.27 -19.61
CA GLU A 671 -21.50 -32.63 -20.03
C GLU A 671 -21.28 -31.19 -20.53
N GLU A 672 -20.31 -30.48 -19.96
CA GLU A 672 -19.98 -29.10 -20.35
C GLU A 672 -19.17 -29.02 -21.67
N THR A 673 -18.68 -30.16 -22.20
CA THR A 673 -17.84 -30.19 -23.40
C THR A 673 -18.50 -29.52 -24.62
N GLY A 674 -19.82 -29.62 -24.76
CA GLY A 674 -20.56 -28.95 -25.84
C GLY A 674 -20.43 -27.43 -25.76
N TYR A 675 -20.66 -26.86 -24.56
CA TYR A 675 -20.58 -25.43 -24.30
C TYR A 675 -19.15 -24.92 -24.50
N LEU A 676 -18.15 -25.59 -23.91
CA LEU A 676 -16.73 -25.22 -24.05
C LEU A 676 -16.27 -25.23 -25.51
N LYS A 677 -16.69 -26.24 -26.28
CA LYS A 677 -16.36 -26.33 -27.71
C LYS A 677 -16.98 -25.19 -28.51
N ALA A 678 -18.25 -24.87 -28.27
CA ALA A 678 -18.93 -23.77 -28.96
C ALA A 678 -18.35 -22.40 -28.58
N ALA A 679 -18.07 -22.19 -27.29
CA ALA A 679 -17.44 -20.97 -26.80
C ALA A 679 -16.02 -20.79 -27.35
N ALA A 680 -15.21 -21.85 -27.41
CA ALA A 680 -13.88 -21.82 -28.02
C ALA A 680 -13.93 -21.56 -29.54
N ALA A 681 -14.93 -22.09 -30.25
CA ALA A 681 -15.13 -21.79 -31.66
C ALA A 681 -15.44 -20.30 -31.89
N PHE A 682 -16.24 -19.69 -31.03
CA PHE A 682 -16.47 -18.24 -31.08
C PHE A 682 -15.21 -17.44 -30.73
N LEU A 683 -14.48 -17.81 -29.67
CA LEU A 683 -13.23 -17.16 -29.25
C LEU A 683 -12.15 -17.20 -30.36
N THR A 684 -12.08 -18.29 -31.12
CA THR A 684 -11.11 -18.45 -32.22
C THR A 684 -11.58 -17.78 -33.52
N GLY A 685 -12.89 -17.79 -33.80
CA GLY A 685 -13.45 -17.22 -35.03
C GLY A 685 -13.76 -15.72 -34.96
N GLY A 686 -14.13 -15.21 -33.79
CA GLY A 686 -14.50 -13.80 -33.54
C GLY A 686 -15.73 -13.30 -34.32
N ASN A 687 -16.48 -14.18 -34.98
CA ASN A 687 -17.62 -13.81 -35.82
C ASN A 687 -18.94 -13.92 -35.05
N ASN A 688 -19.74 -12.86 -35.06
CA ASN A 688 -21.09 -12.87 -34.51
C ASN A 688 -22.10 -13.51 -35.50
N ILE A 689 -23.39 -13.57 -35.14
CA ILE A 689 -24.45 -14.17 -35.98
C ILE A 689 -24.65 -13.47 -37.34
N HIS A 690 -24.22 -12.21 -37.45
CA HIS A 690 -24.28 -11.41 -38.68
C HIS A 690 -22.99 -11.47 -39.51
N SER A 691 -22.09 -12.41 -39.22
CA SER A 691 -20.78 -12.55 -39.86
C SER A 691 -19.89 -11.30 -39.72
N GLN A 692 -20.11 -10.48 -38.69
CA GLN A 692 -19.21 -9.39 -38.32
C GLN A 692 -18.10 -9.95 -37.43
N ASN A 693 -16.85 -9.69 -37.81
CA ASN A 693 -15.69 -10.05 -37.01
C ASN A 693 -15.49 -9.00 -35.90
N VAL A 694 -16.05 -9.27 -34.72
CA VAL A 694 -16.15 -8.34 -33.60
C VAL A 694 -14.84 -8.21 -32.80
N PHE A 695 -13.98 -9.23 -32.86
CA PHE A 695 -12.61 -9.18 -32.37
C PHE A 695 -11.72 -10.18 -33.12
N SER A 696 -10.41 -10.09 -32.89
CA SER A 696 -9.43 -11.07 -33.36
C SER A 696 -8.44 -11.37 -32.24
N THR A 697 -8.02 -12.63 -32.14
CA THR A 697 -7.13 -13.10 -31.07
C THR A 697 -5.79 -13.56 -31.64
N PHE A 698 -4.78 -13.74 -30.77
CA PHE A 698 -3.50 -14.32 -31.17
C PHE A 698 -3.66 -15.74 -31.74
N GLY A 699 -4.59 -16.51 -31.15
CA GLY A 699 -4.90 -17.90 -31.52
C GLY A 699 -4.54 -18.94 -30.44
N GLU A 700 -3.85 -18.49 -29.38
CA GLU A 700 -3.49 -19.27 -28.19
C GLU A 700 -3.86 -18.46 -26.93
N PHE A 701 -4.14 -19.15 -25.82
CA PHE A 701 -4.82 -18.54 -24.67
C PHE A 701 -4.14 -18.86 -23.33
N TYR A 702 -4.18 -17.90 -22.42
CA TYR A 702 -3.96 -18.14 -20.99
C TYR A 702 -5.25 -18.62 -20.36
N LEU A 703 -5.20 -19.56 -19.41
CA LEU A 703 -6.40 -20.10 -18.76
C LEU A 703 -6.39 -19.86 -17.25
N ALA A 704 -7.52 -19.43 -16.70
CA ALA A 704 -7.76 -19.35 -15.27
C ALA A 704 -9.13 -19.94 -14.91
N GLY A 705 -9.13 -21.02 -14.14
CA GLY A 705 -10.36 -21.69 -13.72
C GLY A 705 -10.59 -21.63 -12.23
N TYR A 706 -11.83 -21.34 -11.81
CA TYR A 706 -12.23 -21.27 -10.41
C TYR A 706 -13.31 -22.30 -10.07
N GLY A 707 -13.20 -22.93 -8.89
CA GLY A 707 -14.23 -23.83 -8.38
C GLY A 707 -14.54 -24.97 -9.35
N LYS A 708 -15.83 -25.25 -9.58
CA LYS A 708 -16.26 -26.25 -10.56
C LYS A 708 -16.02 -25.85 -12.02
N GLY A 709 -15.96 -24.55 -12.32
CA GLY A 709 -15.61 -24.06 -13.65
C GLY A 709 -14.18 -24.43 -14.03
N ALA A 710 -13.29 -24.54 -13.04
CA ALA A 710 -11.92 -25.04 -13.24
C ALA A 710 -11.88 -26.44 -13.83
N ALA A 711 -12.73 -27.35 -13.36
CA ALA A 711 -12.76 -28.74 -13.83
C ALA A 711 -13.21 -28.86 -15.29
N ALA A 712 -14.21 -28.07 -15.69
CA ALA A 712 -14.67 -28.02 -17.08
C ALA A 712 -13.60 -27.43 -18.01
N LEU A 713 -12.95 -26.34 -17.59
CA LEU A 713 -11.87 -25.70 -18.36
C LEU A 713 -10.62 -26.58 -18.45
N GLU A 714 -10.24 -27.26 -17.37
CA GLU A 714 -9.13 -28.23 -17.34
C GLU A 714 -9.36 -29.42 -18.28
N TYR A 715 -10.59 -29.94 -18.29
CA TYR A 715 -10.96 -31.04 -19.18
C TYR A 715 -10.83 -30.65 -20.66
N TRP A 716 -11.26 -29.42 -21.00
CA TRP A 716 -11.07 -28.88 -22.34
C TRP A 716 -9.59 -28.63 -22.68
N ALA A 717 -8.81 -28.09 -21.73
CA ALA A 717 -7.39 -27.82 -21.92
C ALA A 717 -6.58 -29.11 -22.15
N ALA A 718 -6.89 -30.19 -21.43
CA ALA A 718 -6.26 -31.50 -21.64
C ALA A 718 -6.52 -32.07 -23.04
N ALA A 719 -7.69 -31.79 -23.63
CA ALA A 719 -8.02 -32.18 -24.99
C ALA A 719 -7.42 -31.25 -26.06
N ASN A 720 -7.14 -29.99 -25.73
CA ASN A 720 -6.70 -28.95 -26.67
C ASN A 720 -5.42 -28.19 -26.22
N PRO A 721 -4.35 -28.89 -25.78
CA PRO A 721 -3.20 -28.27 -25.12
C PRO A 721 -2.37 -27.38 -26.06
N THR A 722 -2.46 -27.58 -27.38
CA THR A 722 -1.78 -26.72 -28.36
C THR A 722 -2.36 -25.32 -28.46
N LEU A 723 -3.52 -25.05 -27.84
CA LEU A 723 -4.14 -23.73 -27.76
C LEU A 723 -3.85 -23.03 -26.43
N VAL A 724 -3.05 -23.63 -25.54
CA VAL A 724 -2.87 -23.17 -24.16
C VAL A 724 -1.43 -22.73 -23.93
N ILE A 725 -1.25 -21.46 -23.57
CA ILE A 725 0.06 -20.88 -23.26
C ILE A 725 0.49 -21.28 -21.84
N SER A 726 -0.39 -21.07 -20.88
CA SER A 726 -0.27 -21.55 -19.50
C SER A 726 -1.64 -21.54 -18.81
N GLN A 727 -1.74 -22.26 -17.70
CA GLN A 727 -3.02 -22.45 -17.02
C GLN A 727 -2.90 -22.46 -15.49
N VAL A 728 -3.95 -21.96 -14.84
CA VAL A 728 -4.10 -21.99 -13.39
C VAL A 728 -5.50 -22.46 -12.98
N TYR A 729 -5.57 -23.34 -11.98
CA TYR A 729 -6.82 -23.85 -11.40
C TYR A 729 -6.87 -23.62 -9.90
N LEU A 730 -7.97 -23.01 -9.45
CA LEU A 730 -8.11 -22.44 -8.11
C LEU A 730 -9.33 -23.01 -7.38
N ASN A 731 -9.12 -23.47 -6.15
CA ASN A 731 -10.18 -23.77 -5.18
C ASN A 731 -11.28 -24.73 -5.70
N GLY A 732 -10.90 -25.89 -6.25
CA GLY A 732 -11.82 -26.84 -6.88
C GLY A 732 -11.29 -28.28 -6.91
N GLU A 733 -11.98 -29.16 -7.62
CA GLU A 733 -11.59 -30.58 -7.75
C GLU A 733 -11.68 -31.01 -9.22
N SER A 734 -10.64 -31.71 -9.68
CA SER A 734 -10.55 -32.22 -11.05
C SER A 734 -11.51 -33.38 -11.32
N SER A 735 -11.82 -33.60 -12.60
CA SER A 735 -12.39 -34.87 -13.08
C SER A 735 -11.45 -36.06 -12.90
N GLY A 736 -10.18 -35.80 -12.57
CA GLY A 736 -9.19 -36.80 -12.22
C GLY A 736 -8.32 -37.22 -13.41
N SER A 737 -7.12 -37.68 -13.09
CA SER A 737 -6.09 -38.02 -14.10
C SER A 737 -6.56 -39.03 -15.16
N SER A 738 -7.41 -40.00 -14.80
CA SER A 738 -7.96 -40.98 -15.77
C SER A 738 -8.91 -40.34 -16.78
N ALA A 739 -9.73 -39.38 -16.36
CA ALA A 739 -10.66 -38.67 -17.23
C ALA A 739 -9.92 -37.73 -18.19
N LEU A 740 -8.91 -37.01 -17.70
CA LEU A 740 -8.04 -36.18 -18.52
C LEU A 740 -7.26 -37.01 -19.55
N MET A 741 -6.71 -38.15 -19.15
CA MET A 741 -6.02 -39.08 -20.06
C MET A 741 -6.95 -39.60 -21.17
N ALA A 742 -8.23 -39.84 -20.87
CA ALA A 742 -9.19 -40.35 -21.85
C ALA A 742 -9.44 -39.34 -22.99
N VAL A 743 -9.50 -38.04 -22.69
CA VAL A 743 -9.66 -37.01 -23.73
C VAL A 743 -8.37 -36.62 -24.40
N ALA A 744 -7.25 -36.74 -23.69
CA ALA A 744 -5.94 -36.37 -24.19
C ALA A 744 -5.20 -37.49 -24.96
N GLY A 745 -5.79 -38.70 -25.02
CA GLY A 745 -5.14 -39.90 -25.54
C GLY A 745 -5.22 -40.12 -27.04
N THR A 746 -6.02 -39.32 -27.77
CA THR A 746 -6.20 -39.50 -29.23
C THR A 746 -5.02 -38.91 -29.98
N GLU A 747 -4.33 -39.72 -30.78
CA GLU A 747 -3.19 -39.25 -31.58
C GLU A 747 -3.63 -38.26 -32.68
N TYR A 748 -2.81 -37.25 -32.95
CA TYR A 748 -3.04 -36.36 -34.08
C TYR A 748 -2.88 -37.12 -35.39
N ASP A 749 -3.90 -37.07 -36.25
CA ASP A 749 -3.95 -37.86 -37.48
C ASP A 749 -3.31 -37.17 -38.69
N GLY A 750 -2.88 -35.91 -38.53
CA GLY A 750 -2.31 -35.09 -39.61
C GLY A 750 -3.35 -34.39 -40.49
N LYS A 751 -4.64 -34.45 -40.12
CA LYS A 751 -5.72 -33.78 -40.86
C LYS A 751 -6.07 -32.45 -40.21
N SER A 752 -6.29 -31.45 -41.05
CA SER A 752 -6.76 -30.14 -40.62
C SER A 752 -7.71 -29.55 -41.66
N ALA A 753 -8.35 -28.42 -41.32
CA ALA A 753 -9.11 -27.63 -42.29
C ALA A 753 -8.26 -27.14 -43.49
N ASN A 754 -6.93 -27.12 -43.33
CA ASN A 754 -5.98 -26.68 -44.35
C ASN A 754 -5.44 -27.81 -45.24
N GLY A 755 -5.88 -29.06 -45.02
CA GLY A 755 -5.49 -30.21 -45.84
C GLY A 755 -5.18 -31.46 -45.04
N ASP A 756 -4.98 -32.57 -45.77
CA ASP A 756 -4.55 -33.86 -45.23
C ASP A 756 -3.03 -33.99 -45.41
N MET A 757 -2.30 -34.02 -44.29
CA MET A 757 -0.85 -34.19 -44.24
C MET A 757 -0.45 -35.56 -43.68
N THR A 758 -1.36 -36.54 -43.64
CA THR A 758 -1.12 -37.85 -43.02
C THR A 758 0.13 -38.52 -43.57
N ASP A 759 0.29 -38.56 -44.90
CA ASP A 759 1.45 -39.19 -45.56
C ASP A 759 2.77 -38.49 -45.21
N VAL A 760 2.76 -37.15 -45.17
CA VAL A 760 3.93 -36.33 -44.82
C VAL A 760 4.29 -36.51 -43.35
N LEU A 761 3.29 -36.57 -42.46
CA LEU A 761 3.48 -36.81 -41.04
C LEU A 761 4.09 -38.19 -40.79
N ASP A 762 3.54 -39.24 -41.40
CA ASP A 762 4.04 -40.61 -41.24
C ASP A 762 5.45 -40.78 -41.82
N GLU A 763 5.73 -40.20 -42.99
CA GLU A 763 7.07 -40.22 -43.57
C GLU A 763 8.07 -39.45 -42.68
N THR A 764 7.70 -38.28 -42.17
CA THR A 764 8.56 -37.48 -41.28
C THR A 764 8.87 -38.23 -39.98
N LEU A 765 7.87 -38.85 -39.34
CA LEU A 765 8.08 -39.65 -38.12
C LEU A 765 9.01 -40.85 -38.39
N LYS A 766 8.86 -41.51 -39.53
CA LYS A 766 9.72 -42.62 -39.94
C LYS A 766 11.17 -42.19 -40.22
N GLN A 767 11.37 -41.04 -40.85
CA GLN A 767 12.71 -40.54 -41.18
C GLN A 767 13.44 -39.94 -39.97
N THR A 768 12.72 -39.24 -39.09
CA THR A 768 13.32 -38.47 -37.99
C THR A 768 13.40 -39.26 -36.67
N GLY A 769 12.59 -40.30 -36.49
CA GLY A 769 12.47 -41.02 -35.23
C GLY A 769 11.86 -40.18 -34.09
N LEU A 770 11.36 -38.97 -34.39
CA LEU A 770 10.75 -38.08 -33.40
C LEU A 770 9.60 -38.78 -32.67
N GLY A 771 9.53 -38.58 -31.35
CA GLY A 771 8.52 -39.22 -30.50
C GLY A 771 8.65 -40.74 -30.35
N GLY A 772 9.75 -41.36 -30.81
CA GLY A 772 9.90 -42.81 -30.86
C GLY A 772 9.20 -43.45 -32.07
N GLY A 773 8.93 -42.66 -33.12
CA GLY A 773 8.26 -43.11 -34.34
C GLY A 773 6.74 -43.29 -34.23
N ARG A 774 6.15 -42.96 -33.07
CA ARG A 774 4.69 -42.85 -32.90
C ARG A 774 4.23 -41.42 -33.14
N ARG A 775 2.95 -41.28 -33.47
CA ARG A 775 2.29 -39.97 -33.50
C ARG A 775 2.16 -39.47 -32.05
N ILE A 776 2.14 -38.15 -31.90
CA ILE A 776 1.92 -37.50 -30.61
C ILE A 776 0.41 -37.36 -30.37
N ALA A 777 -0.01 -37.32 -29.12
CA ALA A 777 -1.36 -37.05 -28.68
C ALA A 777 -1.37 -35.78 -27.80
N PRO A 778 -2.53 -35.16 -27.51
CA PRO A 778 -2.63 -34.03 -26.59
C PRO A 778 -1.88 -34.24 -25.27
N LYS A 779 -1.95 -35.42 -24.66
CA LYS A 779 -1.24 -35.75 -23.41
C LYS A 779 0.29 -35.61 -23.47
N ASP A 780 0.86 -35.58 -24.68
CA ASP A 780 2.30 -35.44 -24.90
C ASP A 780 2.74 -33.97 -25.06
N VAL A 781 1.79 -33.03 -25.04
CA VAL A 781 2.04 -31.59 -25.19
C VAL A 781 2.16 -30.96 -23.80
N PRO A 782 3.35 -30.43 -23.42
CA PRO A 782 3.53 -29.80 -22.13
C PRO A 782 2.80 -28.45 -22.06
N VAL A 783 2.15 -28.18 -20.93
CA VAL A 783 1.47 -26.93 -20.62
C VAL A 783 1.81 -26.52 -19.18
N PRO A 784 2.51 -25.39 -18.96
CA PRO A 784 2.79 -24.88 -17.62
C PRO A 784 1.51 -24.75 -16.80
N THR A 785 1.44 -25.48 -15.68
CA THR A 785 0.22 -25.65 -14.88
C THR A 785 0.46 -25.27 -13.43
N TYR A 786 -0.42 -24.42 -12.88
CA TYR A 786 -0.43 -24.07 -11.46
C TYR A 786 -1.74 -24.55 -10.81
N LEU A 787 -1.63 -25.34 -9.73
CA LEU A 787 -2.76 -25.84 -8.96
C LEU A 787 -2.71 -25.24 -7.55
N ALA A 788 -3.70 -24.45 -7.17
CA ALA A 788 -3.77 -23.87 -5.81
C ALA A 788 -5.14 -24.09 -5.18
N GLY A 789 -5.15 -24.80 -4.05
CA GLY A 789 -6.40 -25.29 -3.47
C GLY A 789 -7.19 -26.19 -4.43
N TYR A 790 -6.52 -26.82 -5.40
CA TYR A 790 -7.11 -27.65 -6.44
C TYR A 790 -6.45 -29.04 -6.46
N THR A 791 -7.25 -30.11 -6.51
CA THR A 791 -6.76 -31.49 -6.35
C THR A 791 -7.31 -32.47 -7.39
N GLY A 792 -6.61 -33.58 -7.65
CA GLY A 792 -7.09 -34.74 -8.42
C GLY A 792 -6.42 -34.96 -9.79
N SER A 793 -5.70 -33.98 -10.31
CA SER A 793 -5.03 -34.01 -11.63
C SER A 793 -3.50 -33.93 -11.56
N GLU A 794 -2.92 -33.96 -10.37
CA GLU A 794 -1.48 -33.76 -10.15
C GLU A 794 -0.65 -34.74 -10.97
N SER A 795 -1.02 -36.02 -10.96
CA SER A 795 -0.29 -37.07 -11.69
C SER A 795 -0.35 -36.87 -13.21
N TYR A 796 -1.51 -36.47 -13.76
CA TYR A 796 -1.66 -36.21 -15.19
C TYR A 796 -0.75 -35.04 -15.63
N TRP A 797 -0.80 -33.91 -14.93
CA TRP A 797 -0.01 -32.73 -15.33
C TRP A 797 1.48 -32.90 -15.04
N GLN A 798 1.87 -33.67 -14.02
CA GLN A 798 3.27 -34.06 -13.81
C GLN A 798 3.80 -34.91 -14.97
N GLU A 799 3.01 -35.86 -15.47
CA GLU A 799 3.38 -36.71 -16.60
C GLU A 799 3.45 -35.90 -17.89
N ALA A 800 2.43 -35.11 -18.21
CA ALA A 800 2.37 -34.29 -19.43
C ALA A 800 3.50 -33.25 -19.50
N ASN A 801 3.95 -32.73 -18.35
CA ASN A 801 5.02 -31.72 -18.27
C ASN A 801 6.43 -32.29 -18.05
N ASP A 802 6.59 -33.62 -18.05
CA ASP A 802 7.87 -34.29 -17.77
C ASP A 802 8.49 -33.84 -16.42
N CYS A 803 7.68 -33.69 -15.37
CA CYS A 803 8.16 -33.20 -14.07
C CYS A 803 9.03 -34.22 -13.33
N LEU A 804 9.96 -33.72 -12.50
CA LEU A 804 10.67 -34.51 -11.50
C LEU A 804 9.67 -35.16 -10.52
N SER A 805 10.02 -36.35 -10.00
CA SER A 805 9.14 -37.11 -9.09
C SER A 805 8.94 -36.46 -7.72
N ALA A 806 9.76 -35.49 -7.34
CA ALA A 806 9.68 -34.80 -6.05
C ALA A 806 9.71 -33.27 -6.25
N PRO A 807 8.86 -32.51 -5.54
CA PRO A 807 8.86 -31.06 -5.62
C PRO A 807 10.00 -30.44 -4.79
N VAL A 808 10.44 -29.25 -5.17
CA VAL A 808 11.29 -28.38 -4.33
C VAL A 808 10.45 -27.19 -3.90
N ASN A 809 10.29 -26.99 -2.59
CA ASN A 809 9.42 -25.95 -2.00
C ASN A 809 7.97 -25.95 -2.52
N GLY A 810 7.42 -27.13 -2.80
CA GLY A 810 6.05 -27.28 -3.33
C GLY A 810 5.91 -27.04 -4.84
N VAL A 811 7.01 -26.78 -5.56
CA VAL A 811 7.03 -26.59 -7.02
C VAL A 811 7.65 -27.81 -7.69
N TYR A 812 6.99 -28.32 -8.74
CA TYR A 812 7.52 -29.37 -9.59
C TYR A 812 8.25 -28.74 -10.79
N TYR A 813 9.43 -29.25 -11.11
CA TYR A 813 10.27 -28.74 -12.20
C TYR A 813 10.32 -29.78 -13.31
N GLN A 814 10.37 -29.31 -14.56
CA GLN A 814 10.60 -30.19 -15.70
C GLN A 814 12.00 -30.83 -15.61
N ASP A 815 12.07 -32.15 -15.82
CA ASP A 815 13.32 -32.89 -15.87
C ASP A 815 14.05 -32.57 -17.19
N GLN A 816 15.02 -31.65 -17.14
CA GLN A 816 15.82 -31.25 -18.31
C GLN A 816 16.68 -32.39 -18.88
N LEU A 817 16.95 -33.46 -18.12
CA LEU A 817 17.82 -34.56 -18.56
C LEU A 817 17.07 -35.61 -19.40
N ARG A 818 15.77 -35.83 -19.18
CA ARG A 818 14.99 -36.81 -19.97
C ARG A 818 14.89 -36.47 -21.46
N ARG A 819 14.78 -35.19 -21.83
CA ARG A 819 14.72 -34.78 -23.25
C ARG A 819 16.04 -34.88 -23.99
N LEU A 820 17.17 -34.77 -23.29
CA LEU A 820 18.51 -34.91 -23.88
C LEU A 820 18.98 -36.37 -23.92
N SER A 821 18.60 -37.20 -22.95
CA SER A 821 19.01 -38.62 -22.90
C SER A 821 18.24 -39.52 -23.86
N ASP A 822 16.93 -39.28 -24.05
CA ASP A 822 16.08 -40.17 -24.85
C ASP A 822 16.02 -39.81 -26.35
N ARG A 823 16.73 -38.74 -26.77
CA ARG A 823 16.87 -38.36 -28.19
C ARG A 823 18.31 -38.26 -28.69
N VAL A 824 19.33 -38.48 -27.85
CA VAL A 824 20.75 -38.50 -28.27
C VAL A 824 21.42 -39.88 -28.10
N CYS A 825 20.71 -40.87 -27.54
CA CYS A 825 21.20 -42.25 -27.49
C CYS A 825 20.18 -43.26 -28.01
N LYS A 826 19.98 -43.28 -29.33
CA LYS A 826 20.00 -44.51 -30.14
C LYS A 826 20.22 -44.18 -31.62
#